data_AF-A0A152A493-F1
#
_entry.id   AF-A0A152A493-F1
#
_cell.length_a   1.000
_cell.length_b   1.000
_cell.length_c   1.000
_cell.angle_alpha   90.00
_cell.angle_beta   90.00
_cell.angle_gamma   90.00
#
_symmetry.space_group_name_H-M   'P 1'
#
loop_
_entity.id
_entity.type
_entity.pdbx_description
1 polymer ?
#
loop_
_entity_poly.entity_id
_entity_poly.type
_entity_poly.pdbx_seq_one_letter_code
_entity_poly.pdbx_strand_id
1 'polypeptide(L)'
;MHNQLIEYELYGIKENYKKFLFSDEITRSLKDNKTASFISRQLSKLSKEIEKLNYKAIEDGLDVISHHLNTSEKHRDLFITLRGHFILKEILYLPHFTHENFMCKDSVLKVILILLEFEDIGDTVADWILNTPNMVSNIFRLIPYKDTFDMAIMVLHDLLFRSAPFDLRKIKNFHSIINSQIGVKSNFYYIIKILSATAYIDDVHKSIPLAIITHEQFYSVYHTNHGILLGIPNILETLVRYLKESLEENWVSPLLVDYLEATSQDTNTDSSQYARGGYVDFDSFDSELLKSMQRQLQEQQGIYSDSNMSILDQLTPPELAVLLQGMGMQPDDADPLNTVRYSQAAYQSEILVLIYSIASGLRKREILETITKLGFIDILEKLFVLSDWSKSEFSEENVSPFYVRKIQVIRLIILYFEAEVVESLGHAPLLSKHEIHRLYNPMVDCHDAVCKGNASRFIQLLEQAHRDSINGSVQERNFLSFCIESILRNGGNKVQWFFQKQGLLDDLINGIVSNDDNQIQSNFDMFGELIKNNEVIFNRMNEIFNQDIQKYVKFSQVFLNNLIESNVCIRYIIISLENFKSISGRTYNPNCLINQLINKNLWYILKNTLIKLTPESLNLDKKRHEFSSRFRFTELFDTVLDFEREFSNLE
;
A
#
# COMPACT_ATOMS: atom_id res chain seq x y z
N MET A 1 36.41 25.89 -12.33
CA MET A 1 35.40 26.97 -12.28
C MET A 1 34.14 26.61 -11.49
N HIS A 2 33.37 25.55 -11.82
CA HIS A 2 32.17 25.20 -11.04
C HIS A 2 32.48 24.85 -9.57
N ASN A 3 33.57 24.12 -9.28
CA ASN A 3 34.02 23.85 -7.91
C ASN A 3 34.54 25.09 -7.16
N GLN A 4 35.08 26.09 -7.87
CA GLN A 4 35.56 27.35 -7.27
C GLN A 4 34.41 28.32 -6.95
N LEU A 5 33.31 28.25 -7.71
CA LEU A 5 32.08 28.99 -7.41
C LEU A 5 31.37 28.43 -6.16
N ILE A 6 31.36 27.11 -5.98
CA ILE A 6 30.82 26.46 -4.78
C ILE A 6 31.65 26.82 -3.53
N GLU A 7 32.98 26.87 -3.63
CA GLU A 7 33.84 27.32 -2.53
C GLU A 7 33.59 28.79 -2.16
N TYR A 8 33.37 29.67 -3.13
CA TYR A 8 33.09 31.09 -2.89
C TYR A 8 31.71 31.34 -2.26
N GLU A 9 30.68 30.60 -2.67
CA GLU A 9 29.35 30.66 -2.02
C GLU A 9 29.40 30.09 -0.60
N LEU A 10 30.12 28.99 -0.36
CA LEU A 10 30.33 28.44 0.98
C LEU A 10 31.11 29.40 1.90
N TYR A 11 32.09 30.13 1.38
CA TYR A 11 32.85 31.12 2.15
C TYR A 11 32.00 32.35 2.53
N GLY A 12 31.21 32.86 1.59
CA GLY A 12 30.29 33.99 1.84
C GLY A 12 29.14 33.63 2.80
N ILE A 13 28.66 32.38 2.76
CA ILE A 13 27.68 31.87 3.72
C ILE A 13 28.32 31.69 5.10
N LYS A 14 29.56 31.18 5.21
CA LYS A 14 30.30 31.02 6.49
C LYS A 14 30.49 32.31 7.27
N GLU A 15 30.84 33.43 6.62
CA GLU A 15 31.03 34.72 7.31
C GLU A 15 29.72 35.34 7.81
N ASN A 16 28.65 35.26 7.02
CA ASN A 16 27.32 35.73 7.45
C ASN A 16 26.70 34.83 8.52
N TYR A 17 27.03 33.53 8.52
CA TYR A 17 26.62 32.57 9.56
C TYR A 17 27.22 32.88 10.93
N LYS A 18 28.53 33.17 10.99
CA LYS A 18 29.24 33.51 12.24
C LYS A 18 28.69 34.78 12.89
N LYS A 19 28.29 35.79 12.10
CA LYS A 19 27.66 37.02 12.60
C LYS A 19 26.24 36.81 13.14
N PHE A 20 25.52 35.80 12.66
CA PHE A 20 24.11 35.57 13.02
C PHE A 20 23.92 34.53 14.14
N LEU A 21 24.64 33.40 14.12
CA LEU A 21 24.63 32.38 15.19
C LEU A 21 25.03 32.95 16.56
N PHE A 22 25.85 34.00 16.55
CA PHE A 22 26.35 34.69 17.73
C PHE A 22 26.02 36.18 17.67
N SER A 23 24.88 36.56 17.06
CA SER A 23 24.41 37.92 17.22
C SER A 23 24.20 38.18 18.72
N ASP A 24 24.71 39.30 19.17
CA ASP A 24 24.73 39.66 20.58
C ASP A 24 23.30 39.75 21.18
N GLU A 25 22.27 39.91 20.36
CA GLU A 25 20.86 40.03 20.76
C GLU A 25 20.23 38.70 21.23
N ILE A 26 20.33 37.62 20.45
CA ILE A 26 19.77 36.29 20.81
C ILE A 26 20.54 35.71 22.01
N THR A 27 21.86 35.92 22.02
CA THR A 27 22.73 35.47 23.10
C THR A 27 22.48 36.25 24.39
N ARG A 28 22.05 37.52 24.32
CA ARG A 28 21.67 38.33 25.50
C ARG A 28 20.29 37.95 26.04
N SER A 29 19.30 37.62 25.21
CA SER A 29 17.96 37.22 25.69
C SER A 29 17.95 35.82 26.31
N LEU A 30 18.85 34.93 25.89
CA LEU A 30 18.95 33.54 26.37
C LEU A 30 19.95 33.34 27.52
N LYS A 31 20.70 34.37 27.93
CA LYS A 31 21.79 34.29 28.92
C LYS A 31 21.33 33.82 30.31
N ASP A 32 20.07 34.04 30.66
CA ASP A 32 19.48 33.62 31.95
C ASP A 32 18.99 32.17 31.93
N ASN A 33 18.95 31.53 30.76
CA ASN A 33 18.55 30.13 30.61
C ASN A 33 19.80 29.21 30.54
N LYS A 34 20.07 28.51 31.65
CA LYS A 34 21.23 27.58 31.78
C LYS A 34 21.27 26.54 30.67
N THR A 35 20.12 26.05 30.20
CA THR A 35 20.00 25.05 29.14
C THR A 35 20.38 25.62 27.77
N ALA A 36 19.90 26.82 27.44
CA ALA A 36 20.26 27.49 26.19
C ALA A 36 21.75 27.82 26.14
N SER A 37 22.33 28.27 27.27
CA SER A 37 23.76 28.52 27.40
C SER A 37 24.59 27.25 27.18
N PHE A 38 24.14 26.11 27.70
CA PHE A 38 24.82 24.84 27.50
C PHE A 38 24.81 24.40 26.03
N ILE A 39 23.63 24.36 25.38
CA ILE A 39 23.52 23.94 23.98
C ILE A 39 24.34 24.86 23.08
N SER A 40 24.22 26.18 23.26
CA SER A 40 25.00 27.17 22.50
C SER A 40 26.52 26.93 22.63
N ARG A 41 27.02 26.61 23.83
CA ARG A 41 28.44 26.26 24.04
C ARG A 41 28.84 24.98 23.31
N GLN A 42 28.02 23.94 23.34
CA GLN A 42 28.31 22.69 22.63
C GLN A 42 28.33 22.90 21.12
N LEU A 43 27.35 23.64 20.57
CA LEU A 43 27.31 24.00 19.15
C LEU A 43 28.52 24.83 18.72
N SER A 44 28.93 25.81 19.55
CA SER A 44 30.14 26.60 19.30
C SER A 44 31.42 25.75 19.33
N LYS A 45 31.50 24.80 20.27
CA LYS A 45 32.63 23.84 20.35
C LYS A 45 32.67 22.96 19.10
N LEU A 46 31.55 22.34 18.72
CA LEU A 46 31.44 21.52 17.51
C LEU A 46 31.84 22.29 16.26
N SER A 47 31.35 23.51 16.09
CA SER A 47 31.70 24.35 14.95
C SER A 47 33.21 24.57 14.83
N LYS A 48 33.91 24.79 15.95
CA LYS A 48 35.38 24.92 15.97
C LYS A 48 36.10 23.61 15.64
N GLU A 49 35.60 22.48 16.14
CA GLU A 49 36.21 21.18 15.87
C GLU A 49 35.97 20.71 14.42
N ILE A 50 34.84 21.09 13.81
CA ILE A 50 34.57 20.93 12.37
C ILE A 50 35.59 21.71 11.53
N GLU A 51 35.89 22.96 11.89
CA GLU A 51 36.91 23.76 11.19
C GLU A 51 38.31 23.12 11.28
N LYS A 52 38.61 22.44 12.40
CA LYS A 52 39.87 21.70 12.60
C LYS A 52 39.87 20.30 12.00
N LEU A 53 38.74 19.82 11.49
CA LEU A 53 38.54 18.43 11.06
C LEU A 53 38.88 17.41 12.16
N ASN A 54 38.60 17.74 13.42
CA ASN A 54 38.87 16.85 14.56
C ASN A 54 37.71 15.87 14.77
N TYR A 55 37.70 14.79 14.00
CA TYR A 55 36.58 13.84 13.95
C TYR A 55 36.22 13.24 15.30
N LYS A 56 37.21 12.87 16.12
CA LYS A 56 36.91 12.30 17.43
C LYS A 56 36.19 13.29 18.34
N ALA A 57 36.65 14.55 18.35
CA ALA A 57 35.98 15.58 19.15
C ALA A 57 34.60 15.99 18.60
N ILE A 58 34.38 15.83 17.30
CA ILE A 58 33.05 16.02 16.68
C ILE A 58 32.11 14.91 17.12
N GLU A 59 32.53 13.66 17.05
CA GLU A 59 31.78 12.48 17.52
C GLU A 59 31.40 12.62 18.99
N ASP A 60 32.38 12.85 19.88
CA ASP A 60 32.15 13.01 21.32
C ASP A 60 31.18 14.18 21.60
N GLY A 61 31.25 15.25 20.81
CA GLY A 61 30.35 16.40 20.93
C GLY A 61 28.92 16.08 20.46
N LEU A 62 28.77 15.28 19.40
CA LEU A 62 27.47 14.83 18.91
C LEU A 62 26.81 13.84 19.87
N ASP A 63 27.57 12.95 20.51
CA ASP A 63 27.03 12.01 21.50
C ASP A 63 26.48 12.75 22.72
N VAL A 64 27.21 13.77 23.20
CA VAL A 64 26.72 14.66 24.25
C VAL A 64 25.42 15.35 23.82
N ILE A 65 25.36 15.87 22.60
CA ILE A 65 24.13 16.51 22.08
C ILE A 65 23.00 15.50 21.96
N SER A 66 23.23 14.33 21.38
CA SER A 66 22.25 13.25 21.22
C SER A 66 21.63 12.88 22.57
N HIS A 67 22.45 12.69 23.61
CA HIS A 67 21.97 12.44 24.96
C HIS A 67 21.01 13.53 25.46
N HIS A 68 21.40 14.80 25.31
CA HIS A 68 20.55 15.92 25.75
C HIS A 68 19.27 16.06 24.93
N LEU A 69 19.33 15.86 23.62
CA LEU A 69 18.15 15.90 22.74
C LEU A 69 17.16 14.81 23.09
N ASN A 70 17.62 13.63 23.52
CA ASN A 70 16.73 12.55 23.93
C ASN A 70 16.03 12.84 25.26
N THR A 71 16.69 13.56 26.18
CA THR A 71 16.16 13.80 27.53
C THR A 71 15.05 14.84 27.64
N SER A 72 14.91 15.78 26.68
CA SER A 72 14.02 16.93 26.89
C SER A 72 13.65 17.67 25.60
N GLU A 73 12.35 17.93 25.43
CA GLU A 73 11.76 18.71 24.33
C GLU A 73 12.34 20.11 24.21
N LYS A 74 12.47 20.82 25.33
CA LYS A 74 13.10 22.14 25.39
C LYS A 74 14.52 22.14 24.82
N HIS A 75 15.28 21.05 24.96
CA HIS A 75 16.62 20.97 24.37
C HIS A 75 16.56 20.85 22.84
N ARG A 76 15.54 20.16 22.30
CA ARG A 76 15.31 20.03 20.87
C ARG A 76 14.88 21.36 20.24
N ASP A 77 13.92 22.05 20.85
CA ASP A 77 13.50 23.39 20.43
C ASP A 77 14.67 24.37 20.40
N LEU A 78 15.46 24.37 21.48
CA LEU A 78 16.63 25.22 21.59
C LEU A 78 17.69 24.84 20.57
N PHE A 79 17.90 23.55 20.29
CA PHE A 79 18.82 23.11 19.26
C PHE A 79 18.41 23.62 17.88
N ILE A 80 17.13 23.52 17.51
CA ILE A 80 16.63 24.04 16.22
C ILE A 80 16.68 25.57 16.18
N THR A 81 16.24 26.25 17.24
CA THR A 81 16.27 27.72 17.39
C THR A 81 17.68 28.26 17.27
N LEU A 82 18.65 27.57 17.87
CA LEU A 82 20.08 27.88 17.78
C LEU A 82 20.74 27.35 16.49
N ARG A 83 19.93 26.94 15.51
CA ARG A 83 20.39 26.48 14.18
C ARG A 83 21.34 25.30 14.23
N GLY A 84 21.22 24.43 15.24
CA GLY A 84 21.99 23.21 15.39
C GLY A 84 21.88 22.26 14.18
N HIS A 85 20.74 22.24 13.50
CA HIS A 85 20.56 21.48 12.27
C HIS A 85 21.54 21.91 11.15
N PHE A 86 21.92 23.19 11.06
CA PHE A 86 22.94 23.63 10.11
C PHE A 86 24.34 23.07 10.42
N ILE A 87 24.67 22.83 11.69
CA ILE A 87 25.92 22.17 12.07
C ILE A 87 25.91 20.72 11.57
N LEU A 88 24.76 20.02 11.64
CA LEU A 88 24.62 18.67 11.07
C LEU A 88 24.86 18.69 9.56
N LYS A 89 24.32 19.68 8.85
CA LYS A 89 24.60 19.87 7.42
C LYS A 89 26.10 20.05 7.16
N GLU A 90 26.80 20.92 7.89
CA GLU A 90 28.24 21.10 7.71
C GLU A 90 29.00 19.78 7.90
N ILE A 91 28.60 18.95 8.87
CA ILE A 91 29.22 17.64 9.13
C ILE A 91 28.96 16.67 7.96
N LEU A 92 27.73 16.59 7.46
CA LEU A 92 27.36 15.74 6.30
C LEU A 92 28.08 16.16 5.00
N TYR A 93 28.58 17.39 4.93
CA TYR A 93 29.32 17.93 3.80
C TYR A 93 30.84 17.82 3.94
N LEU A 94 31.34 17.24 5.05
CA LEU A 94 32.77 17.03 5.22
C LEU A 94 33.31 16.10 4.13
N PRO A 95 34.49 16.40 3.53
CA PRO A 95 35.05 15.60 2.43
C PRO A 95 35.19 14.12 2.77
N HIS A 96 35.43 13.83 4.05
CA HIS A 96 35.64 12.48 4.55
C HIS A 96 34.37 11.79 5.06
N PHE A 97 33.22 12.47 5.08
CA PHE A 97 31.99 11.91 5.63
C PHE A 97 31.55 10.61 4.96
N THR A 98 31.81 10.48 3.65
CA THR A 98 31.48 9.27 2.88
C THR A 98 32.59 8.22 2.87
N HIS A 99 33.73 8.43 3.54
CA HIS A 99 34.78 7.40 3.65
C HIS A 99 34.38 6.35 4.68
N GLU A 100 34.68 5.08 4.40
CA GLU A 100 34.37 3.93 5.26
C GLU A 100 34.68 4.18 6.74
N ASN A 101 35.89 4.69 7.05
CA ASN A 101 36.40 4.90 8.40
C ASN A 101 36.02 6.24 9.07
N PHE A 102 34.97 6.93 8.62
CA PHE A 102 34.57 8.19 9.25
C PHE A 102 33.82 7.94 10.56
N MET A 103 34.49 8.21 11.68
CA MET A 103 34.02 7.89 13.04
C MET A 103 32.69 8.55 13.43
N CYS A 104 32.33 9.71 12.86
CA CYS A 104 31.14 10.46 13.34
C CYS A 104 29.83 10.12 12.63
N LYS A 105 29.78 9.15 11.70
CA LYS A 105 28.57 8.93 10.88
C LYS A 105 27.36 8.55 11.73
N ASP A 106 27.53 7.63 12.66
CA ASP A 106 26.45 7.12 13.51
C ASP A 106 25.91 8.19 14.44
N SER A 107 26.79 8.96 15.10
CA SER A 107 26.36 10.06 15.97
C SER A 107 25.58 11.13 15.21
N VAL A 108 25.92 11.42 13.94
CA VAL A 108 25.15 12.35 13.10
C VAL A 108 23.77 11.78 12.78
N LEU A 109 23.71 10.53 12.31
CA LEU A 109 22.44 9.88 11.97
C LEU A 109 21.53 9.75 13.19
N LYS A 110 22.11 9.44 14.36
CA LYS A 110 21.40 9.36 15.63
C LYS A 110 20.79 10.69 16.04
N VAL A 111 21.52 11.79 15.90
CA VAL A 111 20.95 13.13 16.15
C VAL A 111 19.83 13.44 15.17
N ILE A 112 19.97 13.10 13.88
CA ILE A 112 18.91 13.31 12.89
C ILE A 112 17.67 12.50 13.24
N LEU A 113 17.83 11.21 13.56
CA LEU A 113 16.73 10.32 13.91
C LEU A 113 15.97 10.83 15.14
N ILE A 114 16.69 11.21 16.21
CA ILE A 114 16.08 11.82 17.41
C ILE A 114 15.30 13.08 17.04
N LEU A 115 15.77 13.89 16.10
CA LEU A 115 15.04 15.10 15.69
C LEU A 115 13.80 14.78 14.84
N LEU A 116 13.83 13.71 14.07
CA LEU A 116 12.69 13.25 13.26
C LEU A 116 11.60 12.65 14.16
N GLU A 117 11.92 11.86 15.18
CA GLU A 117 10.95 11.15 16.04
C GLU A 117 9.90 12.03 16.72
N PHE A 118 10.11 13.35 16.87
CA PHE A 118 9.17 14.24 17.55
C PHE A 118 8.19 14.93 16.60
N GLU A 119 6.89 14.85 16.90
CA GLU A 119 5.81 15.39 16.05
C GLU A 119 5.96 16.89 15.74
N ASP A 120 6.24 17.74 16.74
CA ASP A 120 6.26 19.20 16.54
C ASP A 120 7.41 19.72 15.68
N ILE A 121 8.54 19.01 15.66
CA ILE A 121 9.79 19.44 15.01
C ILE A 121 10.12 18.59 13.79
N GLY A 122 9.71 17.32 13.80
CA GLY A 122 10.12 16.30 12.85
C GLY A 122 9.78 16.67 11.42
N ASP A 123 8.60 17.25 11.18
CA ASP A 123 8.20 17.70 9.84
C ASP A 123 9.04 18.87 9.34
N THR A 124 9.37 19.82 10.23
CA THR A 124 10.25 20.95 9.89
C THR A 124 11.66 20.46 9.55
N VAL A 125 12.16 19.48 10.29
CA VAL A 125 13.48 18.87 10.05
C VAL A 125 13.45 18.05 8.77
N ALA A 126 12.41 17.27 8.54
CA ALA A 126 12.24 16.49 7.33
C ALA A 126 12.23 17.39 6.09
N ASP A 127 11.39 18.43 6.08
CA ASP A 127 11.33 19.43 5.02
C ASP A 127 12.69 20.08 4.78
N TRP A 128 13.41 20.42 5.85
CA TRP A 128 14.75 20.98 5.73
C TRP A 128 15.73 20.01 5.06
N ILE A 129 15.77 18.74 5.46
CA ILE A 129 16.67 17.72 4.87
C ILE A 129 16.31 17.47 3.40
N LEU A 130 15.01 17.33 3.09
CA LEU A 130 14.50 17.02 1.74
C LEU A 130 14.74 18.16 0.75
N ASN A 131 14.66 19.41 1.23
CA ASN A 131 14.87 20.60 0.41
C ASN A 131 16.34 21.05 0.37
N THR A 132 17.19 20.57 1.27
CA THR A 132 18.61 20.88 1.22
C THR A 132 19.31 20.04 0.15
N PRO A 133 20.05 20.68 -0.79
CA PRO A 133 20.75 19.97 -1.85
C PRO A 133 21.65 18.87 -1.28
N ASN A 134 21.75 17.74 -1.98
CA ASN A 134 22.62 16.59 -1.68
C ASN A 134 22.48 15.94 -0.28
N MET A 135 21.68 16.43 0.67
CA MET A 135 21.61 15.83 2.01
C MET A 135 21.10 14.41 1.97
N VAL A 136 19.94 14.19 1.33
CA VAL A 136 19.39 12.85 1.09
C VAL A 136 20.40 11.99 0.32
N SER A 137 21.04 12.55 -0.72
CA SER A 137 22.07 11.83 -1.49
C SER A 137 23.27 11.41 -0.64
N ASN A 138 23.66 12.20 0.36
CA ASN A 138 24.77 11.88 1.26
C ASN A 138 24.37 10.79 2.26
N ILE A 139 23.13 10.80 2.74
CA ILE A 139 22.60 9.72 3.59
C ILE A 139 22.52 8.40 2.80
N PHE A 140 22.02 8.42 1.57
CA PHE A 140 22.01 7.23 0.70
C PHE A 140 23.41 6.65 0.45
N ARG A 141 24.46 7.48 0.40
CA ARG A 141 25.85 7.01 0.25
C ARG A 141 26.39 6.25 1.46
N LEU A 142 25.69 6.30 2.59
CA LEU A 142 26.05 5.54 3.79
C LEU A 142 25.52 4.10 3.76
N ILE A 143 24.48 3.84 2.97
CA ILE A 143 23.85 2.51 2.84
C ILE A 143 24.86 1.40 2.52
N PRO A 144 25.86 1.57 1.63
CA PRO A 144 26.78 0.47 1.32
C PRO A 144 27.69 0.01 2.48
N TYR A 145 27.80 0.79 3.57
CA TYR A 145 28.67 0.47 4.69
C TYR A 145 27.89 -0.23 5.80
N LYS A 146 28.40 -1.39 6.24
CA LYS A 146 27.76 -2.23 7.27
C LYS A 146 27.45 -1.46 8.56
N ASP A 147 28.42 -0.70 9.05
CA ASP A 147 28.32 0.01 10.34
C ASP A 147 27.22 1.08 10.36
N THR A 148 26.91 1.66 9.20
CA THR A 148 25.95 2.76 9.09
C THR A 148 24.64 2.39 8.41
N PHE A 149 24.49 1.13 8.00
CA PHE A 149 23.35 0.67 7.21
C PHE A 149 22.04 0.91 7.96
N ASP A 150 21.88 0.34 9.16
CA ASP A 150 20.63 0.37 9.92
C ASP A 150 20.17 1.81 10.21
N MET A 151 21.08 2.64 10.71
CA MET A 151 20.78 4.04 11.03
C MET A 151 20.44 4.87 9.79
N ALA A 152 21.14 4.64 8.68
CA ALA A 152 20.85 5.33 7.43
C ALA A 152 19.47 4.93 6.89
N ILE A 153 19.13 3.65 6.97
CA ILE A 153 17.81 3.14 6.59
C ILE A 153 16.71 3.77 7.44
N MET A 154 16.86 3.77 8.78
CA MET A 154 15.85 4.34 9.68
C MET A 154 15.61 5.82 9.41
N VAL A 155 16.68 6.61 9.26
CA VAL A 155 16.58 8.03 8.91
C VAL A 155 15.88 8.21 7.57
N LEU A 156 16.23 7.44 6.54
CA LEU A 156 15.62 7.55 5.22
C LEU A 156 14.15 7.11 5.21
N HIS A 157 13.82 6.06 5.96
CA HIS A 157 12.44 5.61 6.13
C HIS A 157 11.60 6.75 6.70
N ASP A 158 11.96 7.28 7.87
CA ASP A 158 11.19 8.32 8.54
C ASP A 158 11.14 9.62 7.73
N LEU A 159 12.23 9.93 7.04
CA LEU A 159 12.30 11.12 6.19
C LEU A 159 11.35 11.04 4.98
N LEU A 160 11.34 9.90 4.28
CA LEU A 160 10.61 9.77 3.02
C LEU A 160 9.12 9.47 3.23
N PHE A 161 8.73 8.91 4.38
CA PHE A 161 7.32 8.67 4.72
C PHE A 161 6.57 9.93 5.19
N ARG A 162 7.27 10.94 5.69
CA ARG A 162 6.65 12.16 6.24
C ARG A 162 6.23 13.20 5.21
N SER A 163 6.78 13.15 4.00
CA SER A 163 6.65 14.23 3.01
C SER A 163 5.98 13.80 1.72
N ALA A 164 5.70 14.78 0.86
CA ALA A 164 5.47 14.57 -0.57
C ALA A 164 6.57 13.66 -1.19
N PRO A 165 6.27 12.96 -2.30
CA PRO A 165 7.21 12.01 -2.88
C PRO A 165 8.53 12.68 -3.23
N PHE A 166 9.62 12.10 -2.75
CA PHE A 166 10.95 12.60 -3.02
C PHE A 166 11.41 12.22 -4.44
N ASP A 167 11.96 13.19 -5.17
CA ASP A 167 12.50 12.99 -6.51
C ASP A 167 13.85 12.25 -6.47
N LEU A 168 13.85 10.97 -6.86
CA LEU A 168 15.03 10.11 -6.82
C LEU A 168 16.16 10.60 -7.74
N ARG A 169 15.90 11.48 -8.72
CA ARG A 169 16.97 12.10 -9.55
C ARG A 169 17.97 12.90 -8.73
N LYS A 170 17.57 13.36 -7.54
CA LYS A 170 18.43 14.12 -6.62
C LYS A 170 19.50 13.25 -5.96
N ILE A 171 19.41 11.92 -6.07
CA ILE A 171 20.36 10.98 -5.46
C ILE A 171 21.44 10.60 -6.48
N LYS A 172 22.69 10.97 -6.18
CA LYS A 172 23.83 10.62 -7.01
C LYS A 172 24.17 9.14 -6.85
N ASN A 173 24.43 8.46 -7.97
CA ASN A 173 24.77 7.02 -8.01
C ASN A 173 23.70 6.10 -7.41
N PHE A 174 22.43 6.52 -7.44
CA PHE A 174 21.30 5.77 -6.86
C PHE A 174 21.31 4.28 -7.26
N HIS A 175 21.37 3.97 -8.57
CA HIS A 175 21.37 2.59 -9.05
C HIS A 175 22.52 1.76 -8.49
N SER A 176 23.73 2.33 -8.40
CA SER A 176 24.90 1.63 -7.86
C SER A 176 24.74 1.34 -6.36
N ILE A 177 24.20 2.29 -5.61
CA ILE A 177 23.96 2.14 -4.16
C ILE A 177 22.96 1.02 -3.93
N ILE A 178 21.79 1.09 -4.58
CA ILE A 178 20.72 0.11 -4.39
C ILE A 178 21.16 -1.28 -4.88
N ASN A 179 21.77 -1.36 -6.07
CA ASN A 179 22.21 -2.63 -6.63
C ASN A 179 23.23 -3.37 -5.75
N SER A 180 24.02 -2.64 -4.95
CA SER A 180 24.96 -3.27 -4.01
C SER A 180 24.26 -3.98 -2.84
N GLN A 181 23.00 -3.65 -2.55
CA GLN A 181 22.27 -4.13 -1.37
C GLN A 181 21.15 -5.12 -1.71
N ILE A 182 20.57 -5.05 -2.90
CA ILE A 182 19.41 -5.91 -3.26
C ILE A 182 19.70 -7.41 -3.25
N GLY A 183 20.97 -7.82 -3.33
CA GLY A 183 21.36 -9.24 -3.27
C GLY A 183 21.41 -9.81 -1.84
N VAL A 184 21.44 -8.95 -0.82
CA VAL A 184 21.49 -9.35 0.59
C VAL A 184 20.05 -9.36 1.12
N LYS A 185 19.55 -10.53 1.53
CA LYS A 185 18.13 -10.74 1.87
C LYS A 185 17.61 -9.86 3.00
N SER A 186 18.41 -9.64 4.05
CA SER A 186 18.03 -8.79 5.17
C SER A 186 18.01 -7.31 4.79
N ASN A 187 19.06 -6.85 4.10
CA ASN A 187 19.12 -5.47 3.60
C ASN A 187 17.99 -5.18 2.60
N PHE A 188 17.62 -6.17 1.79
CA PHE A 188 16.57 -6.03 0.80
C PHE A 188 15.24 -5.57 1.41
N TYR A 189 14.82 -6.11 2.56
CA TYR A 189 13.58 -5.72 3.23
C TYR A 189 13.56 -4.22 3.60
N TYR A 190 14.65 -3.74 4.17
CA TYR A 190 14.79 -2.35 4.55
C TYR A 190 14.82 -1.42 3.33
N ILE A 191 15.51 -1.84 2.28
CA ILE A 191 15.58 -1.11 1.02
C ILE A 191 14.18 -1.01 0.38
N ILE A 192 13.43 -2.10 0.25
CA ILE A 192 12.10 -2.05 -0.36
C ILE A 192 11.16 -1.12 0.41
N LYS A 193 11.25 -1.05 1.74
CA LYS A 193 10.43 -0.14 2.56
C LYS A 193 10.66 1.33 2.19
N ILE A 194 11.93 1.71 2.01
CA ILE A 194 12.33 3.06 1.56
C ILE A 194 11.88 3.31 0.12
N LEU A 195 12.04 2.32 -0.77
CA LEU A 195 11.64 2.46 -2.18
C LEU A 195 10.13 2.62 -2.30
N SER A 196 9.34 1.86 -1.52
CA SER A 196 7.88 1.95 -1.46
C SER A 196 7.42 3.36 -1.10
N ALA A 197 8.04 4.03 -0.13
CA ALA A 197 7.72 5.42 0.23
C ALA A 197 7.86 6.41 -0.95
N THR A 198 8.75 6.11 -1.91
CA THR A 198 8.98 6.98 -3.09
C THR A 198 8.15 6.60 -4.31
N ALA A 199 7.54 5.42 -4.30
CA ALA A 199 6.83 4.83 -5.44
C ALA A 199 5.31 4.77 -5.23
N TYR A 200 4.88 4.64 -3.97
CA TYR A 200 3.49 4.42 -3.62
C TYR A 200 2.65 5.67 -3.87
N ILE A 201 1.65 5.53 -4.71
CA ILE A 201 0.64 6.56 -4.94
C ILE A 201 -0.51 6.20 -4.00
N ASP A 202 -0.77 7.05 -3.00
CA ASP A 202 -1.92 6.84 -2.10
C ASP A 202 -3.20 6.77 -2.93
N ASP A 203 -4.03 5.75 -2.68
CA ASP A 203 -5.32 5.64 -3.35
C ASP A 203 -6.13 6.83 -2.87
N VAL A 204 -6.34 7.81 -3.76
CA VAL A 204 -6.98 9.06 -3.40
C VAL A 204 -8.49 8.87 -3.23
N HIS A 205 -8.88 8.12 -2.21
CA HIS A 205 -10.26 7.91 -1.80
C HIS A 205 -10.76 9.02 -0.87
N LYS A 206 -9.90 9.96 -0.47
CA LYS A 206 -10.27 11.00 0.51
C LYS A 206 -11.13 12.12 -0.09
N SER A 207 -10.98 12.45 -1.38
CA SER A 207 -11.93 13.26 -2.19
C SER A 207 -11.41 13.50 -3.63
N ILE A 208 -12.31 13.76 -4.59
CA ILE A 208 -11.95 14.13 -5.98
C ILE A 208 -11.02 15.37 -6.05
N PRO A 209 -11.23 16.45 -5.28
CA PRO A 209 -10.31 17.60 -5.27
C PRO A 209 -8.89 17.23 -4.83
N LEU A 210 -8.75 16.36 -3.82
CA LEU A 210 -7.42 15.90 -3.40
C LEU A 210 -6.77 15.05 -4.50
N ALA A 211 -7.54 14.23 -5.22
CA ALA A 211 -7.04 13.43 -6.34
C ALA A 211 -6.49 14.31 -7.45
N ILE A 212 -7.19 15.40 -7.78
CA ILE A 212 -6.75 16.38 -8.78
C ILE A 212 -5.46 17.07 -8.32
N ILE A 213 -5.39 17.54 -7.08
CA ILE A 213 -4.19 18.21 -6.52
C ILE A 213 -3.00 17.26 -6.55
N THR A 214 -3.15 16.03 -6.07
CA THR A 214 -2.08 15.03 -6.07
C THR A 214 -1.62 14.69 -7.50
N HIS A 215 -2.56 14.59 -8.44
CA HIS A 215 -2.26 14.32 -9.84
C HIS A 215 -1.52 15.48 -10.51
N GLU A 216 -1.91 16.73 -10.25
CA GLU A 216 -1.25 17.91 -10.82
C GLU A 216 0.15 18.14 -10.24
N GLN A 217 0.34 17.89 -8.94
CA GLN A 217 1.58 18.24 -8.25
C GLN A 217 2.65 17.15 -8.28
N PHE A 218 2.27 15.88 -8.13
CA PHE A 218 3.22 14.83 -7.75
C PHE A 218 3.33 13.68 -8.75
N TYR A 219 2.37 13.53 -9.66
CA TYR A 219 2.31 12.40 -10.58
C TYR A 219 3.56 12.31 -11.49
N SER A 220 4.11 13.46 -11.89
CA SER A 220 5.37 13.53 -12.65
C SER A 220 6.57 12.98 -11.86
N VAL A 221 6.60 13.18 -10.54
CA VAL A 221 7.66 12.66 -9.65
C VAL A 221 7.51 11.16 -9.49
N TYR A 222 6.29 10.65 -9.24
CA TYR A 222 6.03 9.21 -9.15
C TYR A 222 6.43 8.48 -10.43
N HIS A 223 6.05 8.98 -11.61
CA HIS A 223 6.45 8.37 -12.88
C HIS A 223 7.96 8.38 -13.10
N THR A 224 8.61 9.47 -12.72
CA THR A 224 10.07 9.57 -12.78
C THR A 224 10.70 8.53 -11.86
N ASN A 225 10.20 8.41 -10.63
CA ASN A 225 10.67 7.44 -9.65
C ASN A 225 10.44 6.01 -10.15
N HIS A 226 9.25 5.67 -10.66
CA HIS A 226 8.97 4.36 -11.26
C HIS A 226 9.98 4.02 -12.36
N GLY A 227 10.28 4.97 -13.26
CA GLY A 227 11.29 4.79 -14.29
C GLY A 227 12.69 4.54 -13.74
N ILE A 228 13.09 5.27 -12.69
CA ILE A 228 14.38 5.09 -12.01
C ILE A 228 14.46 3.73 -11.33
N LEU A 229 13.40 3.31 -10.64
CA LEU A 229 13.33 2.02 -9.94
C LEU A 229 13.43 0.85 -10.92
N LEU A 230 12.71 0.92 -12.05
CA LEU A 230 12.82 -0.09 -13.12
C LEU A 230 14.20 -0.12 -13.78
N GLY A 231 14.99 0.95 -13.66
CA GLY A 231 16.37 0.99 -14.10
C GLY A 231 17.34 0.26 -13.17
N ILE A 232 16.91 -0.18 -11.98
CA ILE A 232 17.73 -1.01 -11.08
C ILE A 232 17.88 -2.40 -11.71
N PRO A 233 19.12 -2.89 -11.92
CA PRO A 233 19.34 -4.20 -12.53
C PRO A 233 18.60 -5.31 -11.77
N ASN A 234 17.90 -6.17 -12.50
CA ASN A 234 17.20 -7.36 -11.99
C ASN A 234 16.22 -7.10 -10.83
N ILE A 235 15.72 -5.88 -10.65
CA ILE A 235 14.82 -5.56 -9.53
C ILE A 235 13.53 -6.39 -9.56
N LEU A 236 12.91 -6.54 -10.73
CA LEU A 236 11.70 -7.35 -10.90
C LEU A 236 11.96 -8.84 -10.65
N GLU A 237 13.07 -9.35 -11.15
CA GLU A 237 13.50 -10.74 -10.90
C GLU A 237 13.73 -10.98 -9.41
N THR A 238 14.38 -10.03 -8.74
CA THR A 238 14.68 -10.11 -7.29
C THR A 238 13.40 -10.06 -6.46
N LEU A 239 12.47 -9.15 -6.78
CA LEU A 239 11.17 -9.05 -6.12
C LEU A 239 10.37 -10.34 -6.25
N VAL A 240 10.25 -10.88 -7.47
CA VAL A 240 9.49 -12.13 -7.71
C VAL A 240 10.18 -13.32 -7.04
N ARG A 241 11.51 -13.40 -7.13
CA ARG A 241 12.29 -14.48 -6.52
C ARG A 241 12.17 -14.49 -4.99
N TYR A 242 12.37 -13.36 -4.33
CA TYR A 242 12.25 -13.31 -2.86
C TYR A 242 10.83 -13.50 -2.37
N LEU A 243 9.83 -13.02 -3.11
CA LEU A 243 8.44 -13.33 -2.79
C LEU A 243 8.16 -14.84 -2.92
N LYS A 244 8.69 -15.49 -3.96
CA LYS A 244 8.58 -16.94 -4.15
C LYS A 244 9.26 -17.73 -3.02
N GLU A 245 10.49 -17.36 -2.68
CA GLU A 245 11.25 -17.98 -1.58
C GLU A 245 10.49 -17.80 -0.26
N SER A 246 9.84 -16.65 -0.04
CA SER A 246 9.03 -16.40 1.15
C SER A 246 7.80 -17.31 1.29
N LEU A 247 7.46 -18.12 0.27
CA LEU A 247 6.36 -19.07 0.31
C LEU A 247 6.82 -20.51 0.64
N GLU A 248 8.13 -20.73 0.81
CA GLU A 248 8.67 -22.04 1.17
C GLU A 248 8.34 -22.40 2.62
N GLU A 249 8.10 -23.69 2.88
CA GLU A 249 7.61 -24.19 4.18
C GLU A 249 8.58 -23.95 5.34
N ASN A 250 9.87 -23.79 5.04
CA ASN A 250 10.96 -23.59 5.99
C ASN A 250 11.55 -22.17 5.93
N TRP A 251 10.83 -21.24 5.31
CA TRP A 251 11.33 -19.87 5.15
C TRP A 251 11.17 -19.06 6.43
N VAL A 252 12.27 -18.61 7.03
CA VAL A 252 12.25 -17.68 8.15
C VAL A 252 12.62 -16.28 7.65
N SER A 253 11.96 -15.26 8.20
CA SER A 253 12.29 -13.87 7.85
C SER A 253 13.76 -13.58 8.09
N PRO A 254 14.49 -13.04 7.09
CA PRO A 254 15.88 -12.61 7.26
C PRO A 254 16.07 -11.67 8.45
N LEU A 255 15.07 -10.85 8.78
CA LEU A 255 15.10 -9.95 9.93
C LEU A 255 15.14 -10.71 11.26
N LEU A 256 14.40 -11.81 11.36
CA LEU A 256 14.41 -12.67 12.54
C LEU A 256 15.72 -13.44 12.64
N VAL A 257 16.27 -13.89 11.51
CA VAL A 257 17.57 -14.57 11.49
C VAL A 257 18.68 -13.64 11.97
N ASP A 258 18.77 -12.44 11.42
CA ASP A 258 19.80 -11.46 11.81
C ASP A 258 19.70 -11.08 13.30
N TYR A 259 18.48 -10.95 13.82
CA TYR A 259 18.24 -10.69 15.25
C TYR A 259 18.73 -11.83 16.16
N LEU A 260 18.44 -13.08 15.78
CA LEU A 260 18.87 -14.26 16.54
C LEU A 260 20.39 -14.44 16.49
N GLU A 261 21.00 -14.16 15.33
CA GLU A 261 22.45 -14.19 15.19
C GLU A 261 23.13 -13.12 16.06
N ALA A 262 22.59 -11.89 16.09
CA ALA A 262 23.12 -10.80 16.92
C ALA A 262 23.06 -11.13 18.42
N THR A 263 21.92 -11.64 18.90
CA THR A 263 21.73 -12.01 20.32
C THR A 263 22.61 -13.20 20.75
N SER A 264 22.95 -14.11 19.82
CA SER A 264 23.84 -15.24 20.09
C SER A 264 25.33 -14.86 20.22
N GLN A 265 25.77 -13.74 19.62
CA GLN A 265 27.18 -13.33 19.64
C GLN A 265 27.56 -12.52 20.89
N ASP A 266 26.59 -11.84 21.53
CA ASP A 266 26.84 -10.99 22.70
C ASP A 266 27.05 -11.77 24.02
N THR A 267 26.86 -13.08 24.04
CA THR A 267 27.09 -13.92 25.24
C THR A 267 28.57 -14.19 25.52
N ASN A 268 29.48 -13.86 24.59
CA ASN A 268 30.92 -14.13 24.70
C ASN A 268 31.81 -12.91 25.01
N THR A 269 31.23 -11.74 25.28
CA THR A 269 31.99 -10.53 25.66
C THR A 269 31.69 -10.08 27.09
N ASP A 270 32.76 -10.00 27.91
CA ASP A 270 32.81 -9.51 29.30
C ASP A 270 32.34 -8.05 29.45
N SER A 271 31.05 -7.78 29.24
CA SER A 271 30.39 -6.51 29.59
C SER A 271 29.33 -6.74 30.66
N SER A 272 29.78 -7.23 31.82
CA SER A 272 28.98 -7.21 33.04
C SER A 272 28.83 -5.76 33.53
N GLN A 273 27.71 -5.09 33.23
CA GLN A 273 27.14 -4.09 34.16
C GLN A 273 25.68 -3.67 33.94
N TYR A 274 24.99 -4.10 32.89
CA TYR A 274 23.57 -3.72 32.70
C TYR A 274 22.67 -4.88 32.25
N ALA A 275 22.60 -5.97 33.02
CA ALA A 275 21.45 -6.87 32.99
C ALA A 275 21.39 -7.68 34.29
N ARG A 276 20.48 -7.31 35.20
CA ARG A 276 20.07 -8.15 36.33
C ARG A 276 18.82 -8.92 35.92
N GLY A 277 18.94 -10.22 35.72
CA GLY A 277 17.81 -11.14 35.72
C GLY A 277 17.98 -12.35 34.79
N GLY A 278 18.27 -13.52 35.38
CA GLY A 278 18.03 -14.84 34.77
C GLY A 278 18.96 -15.26 33.63
N TYR A 279 20.10 -15.87 33.96
CA TYR A 279 20.91 -16.63 33.00
C TYR A 279 20.12 -17.87 32.54
N VAL A 280 19.86 -17.98 31.24
CA VAL A 280 19.57 -19.25 30.56
C VAL A 280 20.66 -19.47 29.51
N ASP A 281 21.13 -20.70 29.44
CA ASP A 281 22.20 -21.18 28.57
C ASP A 281 21.72 -21.19 27.11
N PHE A 282 22.21 -20.27 26.27
CA PHE A 282 21.71 -20.01 24.90
C PHE A 282 22.39 -20.86 23.80
N ASP A 283 23.32 -21.76 24.15
CA ASP A 283 24.14 -22.53 23.21
C ASP A 283 23.40 -23.58 22.34
N SER A 284 22.05 -23.60 22.34
CA SER A 284 21.25 -24.62 21.62
C SER A 284 20.15 -24.09 20.69
N PHE A 285 20.08 -22.79 20.42
CA PHE A 285 19.06 -22.25 19.50
C PHE A 285 19.44 -22.47 18.03
N ASP A 286 18.97 -23.57 17.47
CA ASP A 286 19.24 -23.98 16.09
C ASP A 286 18.19 -23.37 15.11
N SER A 287 18.67 -22.85 13.97
CA SER A 287 17.86 -22.53 12.78
C SER A 287 16.93 -23.68 12.39
N GLU A 288 17.31 -24.94 12.70
CA GLU A 288 16.47 -26.11 12.53
C GLU A 288 15.20 -26.10 13.40
N LEU A 289 15.23 -25.55 14.62
CA LEU A 289 14.05 -25.49 15.50
C LEU A 289 12.97 -24.59 14.89
N LEU A 290 13.32 -23.39 14.43
CA LEU A 290 12.38 -22.48 13.76
C LEU A 290 11.82 -23.08 12.47
N LYS A 291 12.68 -23.74 11.68
CA LYS A 291 12.25 -24.46 10.48
C LYS A 291 11.32 -25.63 10.81
N SER A 292 11.54 -26.31 11.94
CA SER A 292 10.69 -27.42 12.40
C SER A 292 9.32 -26.92 12.90
N MET A 293 9.28 -25.78 13.60
CA MET A 293 8.04 -25.13 14.01
C MET A 293 7.21 -24.68 12.81
N GLN A 294 7.87 -24.16 11.77
CA GLN A 294 7.21 -23.75 10.54
C GLN A 294 6.67 -24.92 9.71
N ARG A 295 7.35 -26.06 9.72
CA ARG A 295 6.81 -27.32 9.15
C ARG A 295 5.56 -27.78 9.89
N GLN A 296 5.59 -27.78 11.24
CA GLN A 296 4.43 -28.15 12.05
C GLN A 296 3.22 -27.22 11.82
N LEU A 297 3.46 -25.94 11.53
CA LEU A 297 2.42 -24.95 11.22
C LEU A 297 1.59 -25.26 9.98
N GLN A 298 2.23 -25.73 8.90
CA GLN A 298 1.51 -26.02 7.65
C GLN A 298 0.76 -27.36 7.72
N GLU A 299 1.26 -28.31 8.52
CA GLU A 299 0.55 -29.56 8.82
C GLU A 299 -0.67 -29.35 9.72
N GLN A 300 -0.68 -28.30 10.55
CA GLN A 300 -1.75 -28.02 11.53
C GLN A 300 -2.84 -27.05 11.05
N GLN A 301 -2.84 -26.60 9.79
CA GLN A 301 -3.94 -25.80 9.21
C GLN A 301 -5.30 -26.54 9.16
N GLY A 302 -5.46 -27.68 9.84
CA GLY A 302 -6.71 -28.42 9.97
C GLY A 302 -7.28 -28.58 11.39
N ILE A 303 -6.51 -28.49 12.49
CA ILE A 303 -7.02 -28.78 13.84
C ILE A 303 -6.20 -28.03 14.90
N TYR A 304 -6.83 -27.12 15.66
CA TYR A 304 -6.28 -26.54 16.88
C TYR A 304 -6.20 -27.60 17.99
N SER A 305 -5.02 -27.83 18.60
CA SER A 305 -4.92 -28.53 19.88
C SER A 305 -3.84 -27.93 20.80
N ASP A 306 -4.28 -27.45 21.97
CA ASP A 306 -3.58 -26.66 22.99
C ASP A 306 -2.54 -27.41 23.86
N SER A 307 -1.58 -28.16 23.31
CA SER A 307 -0.75 -29.04 24.19
C SER A 307 0.78 -28.96 24.13
N ASN A 308 1.41 -27.96 23.49
CA ASN A 308 2.88 -27.82 23.48
C ASN A 308 3.40 -26.46 23.99
N MET A 309 2.88 -26.00 25.14
CA MET A 309 3.20 -24.69 25.73
C MET A 309 4.46 -24.64 26.63
N SER A 310 5.11 -25.76 26.99
CA SER A 310 6.06 -25.73 28.13
C SER A 310 7.52 -25.36 27.81
N ILE A 311 7.88 -25.09 26.55
CA ILE A 311 9.26 -24.71 26.17
C ILE A 311 9.36 -23.23 25.75
N LEU A 312 8.23 -22.56 25.48
CA LEU A 312 8.20 -21.22 24.88
C LEU A 312 8.00 -20.05 25.85
N ASP A 313 7.73 -20.31 27.14
CA ASP A 313 7.59 -19.27 28.17
C ASP A 313 8.90 -18.50 28.50
N GLN A 314 10.01 -18.79 27.80
CA GLN A 314 11.32 -18.17 28.02
C GLN A 314 11.69 -17.08 26.99
N LEU A 315 10.81 -16.75 26.04
CA LEU A 315 11.13 -15.93 24.85
C LEU A 315 10.53 -14.51 24.80
N THR A 316 10.28 -13.86 25.93
CA THR A 316 9.96 -12.41 25.93
C THR A 316 11.11 -11.54 26.44
N PRO A 317 12.22 -11.35 25.67
CA PRO A 317 13.11 -10.22 25.89
C PRO A 317 12.44 -8.90 25.44
N PRO A 318 12.73 -7.78 26.13
CA PRO A 318 12.33 -6.42 25.71
C PRO A 318 12.76 -6.05 24.28
N GLU A 319 13.80 -6.68 23.75
CA GLU A 319 14.39 -6.41 22.43
C GLU A 319 13.60 -7.02 21.27
N LEU A 320 12.99 -8.20 21.49
CA LEU A 320 12.06 -8.79 20.52
C LEU A 320 10.83 -7.89 20.40
N ALA A 321 10.36 -7.32 21.50
CA ALA A 321 9.26 -6.35 21.49
C ALA A 321 9.60 -5.09 20.66
N VAL A 322 10.86 -4.63 20.63
CA VAL A 322 11.30 -3.50 19.77
C VAL A 322 11.34 -3.88 18.30
N LEU A 323 11.87 -5.06 17.95
CA LEU A 323 11.84 -5.57 16.57
C LEU A 323 10.40 -5.78 16.09
N LEU A 324 9.55 -6.35 16.95
CA LEU A 324 8.12 -6.53 16.74
C LEU A 324 7.39 -5.20 16.58
N GLN A 325 7.69 -4.19 17.41
CA GLN A 325 7.16 -2.84 17.28
C GLN A 325 7.60 -2.16 15.98
N GLY A 326 8.85 -2.37 15.54
CA GLY A 326 9.34 -1.93 14.23
C GLY A 326 8.67 -2.64 13.03
N MET A 327 8.09 -3.82 13.25
CA MET A 327 7.24 -4.54 12.31
C MET A 327 5.74 -4.21 12.48
N GLY A 328 5.34 -3.51 13.55
CA GLY A 328 3.96 -3.13 13.86
C GLY A 328 3.19 -4.11 14.76
N MET A 329 3.83 -5.10 15.39
CA MET A 329 3.20 -5.99 16.37
C MET A 329 3.12 -5.37 17.77
N GLN A 330 2.01 -5.62 18.48
CA GLN A 330 1.88 -5.30 19.90
C GLN A 330 2.57 -6.39 20.74
N PRO A 331 3.25 -6.03 21.85
CA PRO A 331 3.97 -6.98 22.70
C PRO A 331 3.10 -8.08 23.32
N ASP A 332 1.79 -7.85 23.47
CA ASP A 332 0.86 -8.77 24.13
C ASP A 332 0.45 -9.96 23.23
N ASP A 333 0.76 -9.91 21.93
CA ASP A 333 0.52 -10.99 20.95
C ASP A 333 1.76 -11.87 20.71
N ALA A 334 2.79 -11.75 21.57
CA ALA A 334 4.12 -12.35 21.41
C ALA A 334 4.18 -13.87 21.65
N ASP A 335 3.33 -14.63 20.96
CA ASP A 335 3.63 -16.03 20.66
C ASP A 335 4.73 -16.07 19.57
N PRO A 336 5.88 -16.74 19.81
CA PRO A 336 6.92 -16.95 18.80
C PRO A 336 6.39 -17.50 17.47
N LEU A 337 5.33 -18.31 17.51
CA LEU A 337 4.70 -18.86 16.32
C LEU A 337 3.99 -17.77 15.49
N ASN A 338 3.25 -16.89 16.16
CA ASN A 338 2.61 -15.74 15.51
C ASN A 338 3.66 -14.73 15.02
N THR A 339 4.77 -14.57 15.75
CA THR A 339 5.90 -13.71 15.36
C THR A 339 6.51 -14.14 14.02
N VAL A 340 6.75 -15.44 13.82
CA VAL A 340 7.27 -15.96 12.54
C VAL A 340 6.29 -15.66 11.40
N ARG A 341 5.00 -15.99 11.58
CA ARG A 341 3.95 -15.75 10.57
C ARG A 341 3.79 -14.26 10.23
N TYR A 342 3.83 -13.42 11.25
CA TYR A 342 3.69 -11.98 11.09
C TYR A 342 4.89 -11.38 10.35
N SER A 343 6.11 -11.76 10.73
CA SER A 343 7.33 -11.30 10.04
C SER A 343 7.34 -11.71 8.56
N GLN A 344 6.84 -12.91 8.25
CA GLN A 344 6.67 -13.39 6.88
C GLN A 344 5.62 -12.57 6.13
N ALA A 345 4.47 -12.29 6.74
CA ALA A 345 3.46 -11.43 6.15
C ALA A 345 3.97 -10.00 5.93
N ALA A 346 4.75 -9.44 6.86
CA ALA A 346 5.39 -8.13 6.71
C ALA A 346 6.35 -8.10 5.51
N TYR A 347 7.22 -9.09 5.39
CA TYR A 347 8.14 -9.22 4.27
C TYR A 347 7.41 -9.33 2.92
N GLN A 348 6.37 -10.16 2.85
CA GLN A 348 5.55 -10.33 1.66
C GLN A 348 4.80 -9.03 1.30
N SER A 349 4.23 -8.36 2.29
CA SER A 349 3.47 -7.13 2.11
C SER A 349 4.31 -6.01 1.52
N GLU A 350 5.52 -5.78 2.02
CA GLU A 350 6.40 -4.73 1.48
C GLU A 350 6.77 -4.99 0.01
N ILE A 351 7.04 -6.24 -0.35
CA ILE A 351 7.31 -6.61 -1.75
C ILE A 351 6.08 -6.35 -2.62
N LEU A 352 4.90 -6.77 -2.16
CA LEU A 352 3.65 -6.59 -2.89
C LEU A 352 3.28 -5.11 -3.05
N VAL A 353 3.50 -4.28 -2.02
CA VAL A 353 3.31 -2.83 -2.08
C VAL A 353 4.20 -2.23 -3.15
N LEU A 354 5.49 -2.58 -3.19
CA LEU A 354 6.40 -2.06 -4.21
C LEU A 354 6.02 -2.52 -5.62
N ILE A 355 5.69 -3.81 -5.80
CA ILE A 355 5.25 -4.35 -7.11
C ILE A 355 3.98 -3.64 -7.57
N TYR A 356 2.97 -3.49 -6.72
CA TYR A 356 1.75 -2.76 -7.05
C TYR A 356 2.06 -1.30 -7.41
N SER A 357 2.88 -0.62 -6.61
CA SER A 357 3.23 0.79 -6.81
C SER A 357 3.85 1.04 -8.20
N ILE A 358 4.81 0.22 -8.61
CA ILE A 358 5.44 0.35 -9.93
C ILE A 358 4.52 -0.13 -11.05
N ALA A 359 3.72 -1.18 -10.82
CA ALA A 359 2.78 -1.71 -11.80
C ALA A 359 1.58 -0.79 -12.04
N SER A 360 1.24 0.10 -11.11
CA SER A 360 0.20 1.12 -11.29
C SER A 360 0.65 2.32 -12.13
N GLY A 361 1.94 2.40 -12.51
CA GLY A 361 2.49 3.47 -13.33
C GLY A 361 2.34 3.28 -14.86
N LEU A 362 2.95 4.17 -15.64
CA LEU A 362 2.85 4.19 -17.12
C LEU A 362 3.42 2.94 -17.81
N ARG A 363 4.31 2.20 -17.14
CA ARG A 363 4.94 0.97 -17.65
C ARG A 363 4.26 -0.30 -17.15
N LYS A 364 3.01 -0.20 -16.67
CA LYS A 364 2.17 -1.30 -16.17
C LYS A 364 2.29 -2.56 -17.03
N ARG A 365 1.99 -2.45 -18.32
CA ARG A 365 2.03 -3.56 -19.27
C ARG A 365 3.36 -4.31 -19.25
N GLU A 366 4.47 -3.59 -19.38
CA GLU A 366 5.81 -4.18 -19.41
C GLU A 366 6.14 -4.91 -18.11
N ILE A 367 5.78 -4.31 -16.97
CA ILE A 367 6.01 -4.89 -15.65
C ILE A 367 5.21 -6.18 -15.50
N LEU A 368 3.90 -6.13 -15.74
CA LEU A 368 3.00 -7.28 -15.60
C LEU A 368 3.39 -8.41 -16.55
N GLU A 369 3.74 -8.10 -17.81
CA GLU A 369 4.29 -9.07 -18.77
C GLU A 369 5.57 -9.73 -18.24
N THR A 370 6.48 -8.95 -17.67
CA THR A 370 7.77 -9.43 -17.17
C THR A 370 7.60 -10.32 -15.95
N ILE A 371 6.87 -9.89 -14.93
CA ILE A 371 6.67 -10.68 -13.71
C ILE A 371 5.82 -11.93 -13.98
N THR A 372 4.88 -11.88 -14.93
CA THR A 372 4.14 -13.07 -15.38
C THR A 372 5.08 -14.14 -15.92
N LYS A 373 6.07 -13.76 -16.76
CA LYS A 373 7.09 -14.69 -17.28
C LYS A 373 7.97 -15.28 -16.17
N LEU A 374 8.11 -14.58 -15.05
CA LEU A 374 8.85 -15.03 -13.87
C LEU A 374 8.01 -15.94 -12.94
N GLY A 375 6.77 -16.28 -13.32
CA GLY A 375 5.90 -17.17 -12.54
C GLY A 375 5.10 -16.47 -11.45
N PHE A 376 4.90 -15.15 -11.55
CA PHE A 376 4.21 -14.37 -10.53
C PHE A 376 2.74 -14.77 -10.30
N ILE A 377 2.07 -15.31 -11.32
CA ILE A 377 0.65 -15.72 -11.17
C ILE A 377 0.50 -16.87 -10.16
N ASP A 378 1.43 -17.83 -10.16
CA ASP A 378 1.43 -18.95 -9.20
C ASP A 378 1.67 -18.46 -7.77
N ILE A 379 2.51 -17.43 -7.62
CA ILE A 379 2.79 -16.78 -6.34
C ILE A 379 1.56 -16.05 -5.82
N LEU A 380 0.89 -15.29 -6.70
CA LEU A 380 -0.32 -14.53 -6.36
C LEU A 380 -1.46 -15.45 -5.91
N GLU A 381 -1.63 -16.60 -6.57
CA GLU A 381 -2.63 -17.60 -6.20
C GLU A 381 -2.33 -18.20 -4.82
N LYS A 382 -1.07 -18.59 -4.57
CA LYS A 382 -0.66 -19.11 -3.26
C LYS A 382 -0.89 -18.10 -2.14
N LEU A 383 -0.54 -16.83 -2.36
CA LEU A 383 -0.78 -15.76 -1.37
C LEU A 383 -2.27 -15.54 -1.11
N PHE A 384 -3.12 -15.65 -2.14
CA PHE A 384 -4.57 -15.57 -2.00
C PHE A 384 -5.13 -16.71 -1.16
N VAL A 385 -4.69 -17.95 -1.42
CA VAL A 385 -5.12 -19.14 -0.67
C VAL A 385 -4.61 -19.14 0.78
N LEU A 386 -3.40 -18.64 1.02
CA LEU A 386 -2.84 -18.50 2.37
C LEU A 386 -3.54 -17.42 3.22
N SER A 387 -4.40 -16.60 2.61
CA SER A 387 -5.14 -15.57 3.32
C SER A 387 -6.40 -16.17 3.93
N ASP A 388 -6.58 -15.99 5.24
CA ASP A 388 -7.81 -16.36 5.91
C ASP A 388 -8.87 -15.28 5.67
N TRP A 389 -9.79 -15.55 4.75
CA TRP A 389 -10.87 -14.63 4.38
C TRP A 389 -12.02 -14.59 5.40
N SER A 390 -12.08 -15.56 6.32
CA SER A 390 -13.11 -15.62 7.37
C SER A 390 -12.79 -14.72 8.57
N LYS A 391 -11.50 -14.41 8.78
CA LYS A 391 -11.00 -13.56 9.86
C LYS A 391 -10.76 -12.12 9.39
N SER A 392 -11.27 -11.17 10.16
CA SER A 392 -10.96 -9.75 9.98
C SER A 392 -9.53 -9.46 10.44
N GLU A 393 -8.71 -8.91 9.55
CA GLU A 393 -7.34 -8.45 9.86
C GLU A 393 -7.23 -6.92 9.90
N PHE A 394 -8.32 -6.21 9.61
CA PHE A 394 -8.39 -4.76 9.66
C PHE A 394 -8.57 -4.24 11.10
N SER A 395 -7.78 -3.24 11.47
CA SER A 395 -7.96 -2.43 12.68
C SER A 395 -7.72 -0.96 12.34
N GLU A 396 -8.53 -0.06 12.91
CA GLU A 396 -8.39 1.39 12.72
C GLU A 396 -7.14 1.95 13.41
N GLU A 397 -6.69 1.31 14.49
CA GLU A 397 -5.56 1.76 15.31
C GLU A 397 -4.22 1.21 14.79
N ASN A 398 -4.22 0.03 14.15
CA ASN A 398 -2.99 -0.59 13.68
C ASN A 398 -3.22 -1.48 12.45
N VAL A 399 -2.58 -1.15 11.33
CA VAL A 399 -2.74 -1.89 10.08
C VAL A 399 -1.84 -3.11 10.07
N SER A 400 -2.43 -4.28 10.31
CA SER A 400 -1.75 -5.59 10.27
C SER A 400 -1.15 -5.88 8.87
N PRO A 401 0.07 -6.44 8.79
CA PRO A 401 0.65 -6.95 7.55
C PRO A 401 -0.19 -8.03 6.88
N PHE A 402 -0.99 -8.80 7.62
CA PHE A 402 -1.93 -9.75 7.02
C PHE A 402 -3.00 -9.04 6.19
N TYR A 403 -3.51 -7.92 6.71
CA TYR A 403 -4.44 -7.05 5.98
C TYR A 403 -3.75 -6.43 4.75
N VAL A 404 -2.55 -5.84 4.92
CA VAL A 404 -1.81 -5.25 3.79
C VAL A 404 -1.61 -6.28 2.68
N ARG A 405 -1.21 -7.52 3.03
CA ARG A 405 -1.04 -8.62 2.07
C ARG A 405 -2.33 -8.93 1.31
N LYS A 406 -3.46 -9.09 2.02
CA LYS A 406 -4.78 -9.33 1.39
C LYS A 406 -5.11 -8.24 0.37
N ILE A 407 -4.98 -6.97 0.78
CA ILE A 407 -5.34 -5.83 -0.07
C ILE A 407 -4.41 -5.71 -1.28
N GLN A 408 -3.09 -5.87 -1.10
CA GLN A 408 -2.18 -5.79 -2.25
C GLN A 408 -2.37 -6.96 -3.23
N VAL A 409 -2.67 -8.17 -2.74
CA VAL A 409 -3.03 -9.29 -3.60
C VAL A 409 -4.27 -8.96 -4.43
N ILE A 410 -5.33 -8.43 -3.81
CA ILE A 410 -6.54 -7.99 -4.51
C ILE A 410 -6.22 -6.92 -5.56
N ARG A 411 -5.46 -5.89 -5.19
CA ARG A 411 -5.08 -4.80 -6.10
C ARG A 411 -4.31 -5.30 -7.32
N LEU A 412 -3.39 -6.24 -7.13
CA LEU A 412 -2.64 -6.85 -8.24
C LEU A 412 -3.55 -7.69 -9.14
N ILE A 413 -4.52 -8.43 -8.57
CA ILE A 413 -5.54 -9.15 -9.35
C ILE A 413 -6.31 -8.17 -10.25
N ILE A 414 -6.73 -7.03 -9.69
CA ILE A 414 -7.45 -5.99 -10.43
C ILE A 414 -6.65 -5.48 -11.62
N LEU A 415 -5.36 -5.18 -11.43
CA LEU A 415 -4.48 -4.72 -12.52
C LEU A 415 -4.42 -5.70 -13.70
N TYR A 416 -4.42 -7.01 -13.43
CA TYR A 416 -4.41 -8.03 -14.48
C TYR A 416 -5.73 -8.17 -15.26
N PHE A 417 -6.83 -7.66 -14.70
CA PHE A 417 -8.14 -7.65 -15.36
C PHE A 417 -8.46 -6.31 -16.03
N GLU A 418 -7.58 -5.33 -15.98
CA GLU A 418 -7.76 -4.11 -16.78
C GLU A 418 -7.73 -4.42 -18.28
N ALA A 419 -8.62 -3.75 -19.03
CA ALA A 419 -8.81 -4.00 -20.46
C ALA A 419 -7.49 -3.89 -21.26
N GLU A 420 -6.66 -2.89 -20.98
CA GLU A 420 -5.38 -2.68 -21.65
C GLU A 420 -4.39 -3.84 -21.42
N VAL A 421 -4.41 -4.42 -20.21
CA VAL A 421 -3.52 -5.52 -19.83
C VAL A 421 -4.00 -6.82 -20.48
N VAL A 422 -5.30 -7.11 -20.41
CA VAL A 422 -5.91 -8.29 -21.04
C VAL A 422 -5.69 -8.28 -22.55
N GLU A 423 -5.86 -7.13 -23.20
CA GLU A 423 -5.58 -6.97 -24.63
C GLU A 423 -4.10 -7.20 -24.94
N SER A 424 -3.20 -6.63 -24.15
CA SER A 424 -1.76 -6.73 -24.37
C SER A 424 -1.20 -8.15 -24.23
N LEU A 425 -1.70 -8.90 -23.25
CA LEU A 425 -1.28 -10.27 -22.97
C LEU A 425 -1.95 -11.28 -23.91
N GLY A 426 -2.97 -10.87 -24.67
CA GLY A 426 -3.73 -11.70 -25.60
C GLY A 426 -4.62 -12.76 -24.94
N HIS A 427 -4.60 -12.84 -23.61
CA HIS A 427 -5.44 -13.70 -22.78
C HIS A 427 -5.49 -13.13 -21.36
N ALA A 428 -6.52 -13.48 -20.58
CA ALA A 428 -6.55 -13.16 -19.15
C ALA A 428 -5.62 -14.14 -18.41
N PRO A 429 -4.41 -13.73 -17.98
CA PRO A 429 -3.39 -14.65 -17.45
C PRO A 429 -3.79 -15.28 -16.12
N LEU A 430 -4.73 -14.66 -15.41
CA LEU A 430 -5.29 -15.15 -14.16
C LEU A 430 -6.28 -16.30 -14.36
N LEU A 431 -6.77 -16.54 -15.57
CA LEU A 431 -7.69 -17.64 -15.82
C LEU A 431 -6.91 -18.93 -16.09
N SER A 432 -7.24 -20.00 -15.38
CA SER A 432 -6.67 -21.31 -15.68
C SER A 432 -7.12 -21.79 -17.06
N LYS A 433 -6.36 -22.73 -17.65
CA LYS A 433 -6.79 -23.43 -18.87
C LYS A 433 -8.17 -24.08 -18.71
N HIS A 434 -8.52 -24.49 -17.48
CA HIS A 434 -9.85 -25.01 -17.15
C HIS A 434 -10.92 -23.93 -17.22
N GLU A 435 -10.70 -22.76 -16.61
CA GLU A 435 -11.61 -21.62 -16.68
C GLU A 435 -11.78 -21.16 -18.12
N ILE A 436 -10.69 -20.99 -18.86
CA ILE A 436 -10.72 -20.66 -20.29
C ILE A 436 -11.54 -21.71 -21.04
N HIS A 437 -11.29 -23.00 -20.86
CA HIS A 437 -12.07 -24.06 -21.53
C HIS A 437 -13.57 -23.96 -21.19
N ARG A 438 -13.95 -23.77 -19.93
CA ARG A 438 -15.35 -23.59 -19.53
C ARG A 438 -15.98 -22.33 -20.12
N LEU A 439 -15.22 -21.24 -20.28
CA LEU A 439 -15.70 -20.01 -20.90
C LEU A 439 -16.00 -20.19 -22.39
N TYR A 440 -15.27 -21.08 -23.09
CA TYR A 440 -15.51 -21.38 -24.50
C TYR A 440 -16.47 -22.55 -24.75
N ASN A 441 -16.60 -23.49 -23.80
CA ASN A 441 -17.45 -24.68 -23.90
C ASN A 441 -18.40 -24.83 -22.68
N PRO A 442 -19.36 -23.91 -22.46
CA PRO A 442 -20.19 -23.87 -21.25
C PRO A 442 -21.18 -25.04 -21.09
N MET A 443 -21.39 -25.83 -22.15
CA MET A 443 -22.36 -26.95 -22.20
C MET A 443 -21.70 -28.33 -22.11
N VAL A 444 -20.37 -28.40 -22.08
CA VAL A 444 -19.64 -29.67 -22.02
C VAL A 444 -19.07 -29.81 -20.61
N ASP A 445 -19.62 -30.75 -19.83
CA ASP A 445 -18.98 -31.19 -18.60
C ASP A 445 -17.56 -31.65 -18.97
N CYS A 446 -16.57 -30.97 -18.41
CA CYS A 446 -15.19 -31.20 -18.83
C CYS A 446 -14.68 -32.52 -18.24
N HIS A 447 -14.96 -33.62 -18.94
CA HIS A 447 -14.47 -34.95 -18.61
C HIS A 447 -13.02 -35.21 -19.05
N ASP A 448 -12.41 -34.25 -19.75
CA ASP A 448 -11.02 -34.33 -20.23
C ASP A 448 -10.00 -34.34 -19.10
N ALA A 449 -8.90 -35.06 -19.33
CA ALA A 449 -7.73 -35.09 -18.45
C ALA A 449 -7.17 -33.68 -18.14
N VAL A 450 -7.39 -32.71 -19.03
CA VAL A 450 -7.02 -31.29 -18.89
C VAL A 450 -7.76 -30.59 -17.74
N CYS A 451 -8.98 -31.05 -17.42
CA CYS A 451 -9.83 -30.49 -16.37
C CYS A 451 -9.81 -31.27 -15.06
N LYS A 452 -9.29 -32.49 -15.06
CA LYS A 452 -9.16 -33.32 -13.84
C LYS A 452 -8.00 -32.90 -12.93
N GLY A 453 -7.21 -31.88 -13.31
CA GLY A 453 -6.04 -31.43 -12.53
C GLY A 453 -5.85 -29.92 -12.41
N ASN A 454 -6.70 -29.07 -13.01
CA ASN A 454 -6.62 -27.62 -12.87
C ASN A 454 -7.93 -27.10 -12.26
N ALA A 455 -7.89 -26.77 -10.97
CA ALA A 455 -8.98 -26.04 -10.32
C ALA A 455 -9.20 -24.69 -11.02
N SER A 456 -10.40 -24.12 -10.86
CA SER A 456 -10.61 -22.70 -11.19
C SER A 456 -9.64 -21.87 -10.35
N ARG A 457 -8.95 -20.92 -10.99
CA ARG A 457 -7.81 -20.25 -10.39
C ARG A 457 -8.22 -19.08 -9.54
N PHE A 458 -8.84 -18.06 -10.12
CA PHE A 458 -9.18 -16.85 -9.37
C PHE A 458 -10.68 -16.60 -9.29
N ILE A 459 -11.51 -16.99 -10.27
CA ILE A 459 -12.94 -16.66 -10.21
C ILE A 459 -13.62 -17.41 -9.06
N GLN A 460 -13.35 -18.72 -8.94
CA GLN A 460 -13.89 -19.52 -7.82
C GLN A 460 -13.29 -19.10 -6.47
N LEU A 461 -11.99 -18.81 -6.41
CA LEU A 461 -11.35 -18.38 -5.17
C LEU A 461 -11.91 -17.04 -4.67
N LEU A 462 -12.11 -16.07 -5.57
CA LEU A 462 -12.67 -14.76 -5.22
C LEU A 462 -14.11 -14.86 -4.75
N GLU A 463 -14.91 -15.68 -5.41
CA GLU A 463 -16.31 -15.88 -5.05
C GLU A 463 -16.43 -16.60 -3.69
N GLN A 464 -15.60 -17.62 -3.45
CA GLN A 464 -15.51 -18.28 -2.15
C GLN A 464 -15.03 -17.31 -1.06
N ALA A 465 -13.99 -16.52 -1.31
CA ALA A 465 -13.50 -15.51 -0.37
C ALA A 465 -14.55 -14.45 -0.06
N HIS A 466 -15.35 -14.03 -1.05
CA HIS A 466 -16.45 -13.09 -0.84
C HIS A 466 -17.49 -13.67 0.13
N ARG A 467 -17.88 -14.94 -0.03
CA ARG A 467 -18.79 -15.63 0.90
C ARG A 467 -18.18 -15.82 2.29
N ASP A 468 -16.91 -16.21 2.38
CA ASP A 468 -16.24 -16.43 3.66
C ASP A 468 -16.05 -15.11 4.44
N SER A 469 -15.90 -13.99 3.72
CA SER A 469 -15.73 -12.66 4.29
C SER A 469 -16.98 -12.07 4.95
N ILE A 470 -18.12 -12.76 4.99
CA ILE A 470 -19.36 -12.28 5.61
C ILE A 470 -19.14 -11.82 7.06
N ASN A 471 -18.25 -12.48 7.81
CA ASN A 471 -17.90 -12.11 9.18
C ASN A 471 -16.67 -11.18 9.29
N GLY A 472 -16.03 -10.84 8.17
CA GLY A 472 -14.86 -9.95 8.11
C GLY A 472 -15.22 -8.47 8.22
N SER A 473 -14.19 -7.60 8.18
CA SER A 473 -14.40 -6.15 8.21
C SER A 473 -15.14 -5.64 6.96
N VAL A 474 -15.87 -4.53 7.12
CA VAL A 474 -16.53 -3.85 6.00
C VAL A 474 -15.51 -3.47 4.92
N GLN A 475 -14.30 -3.08 5.33
CA GLN A 475 -13.20 -2.68 4.46
C GLN A 475 -12.73 -3.83 3.57
N GLU A 476 -12.41 -4.99 4.14
CA GLU A 476 -11.97 -6.17 3.37
C GLU A 476 -13.06 -6.66 2.40
N ARG A 477 -14.31 -6.68 2.85
CA ARG A 477 -15.46 -7.02 2.00
C ARG A 477 -15.58 -6.06 0.82
N ASN A 478 -15.44 -4.76 1.05
CA ASN A 478 -15.51 -3.76 -0.02
C ASN A 478 -14.39 -3.92 -1.05
N PHE A 479 -13.16 -4.25 -0.63
CA PHE A 479 -12.07 -4.55 -1.56
C PHE A 479 -12.35 -5.80 -2.41
N LEU A 480 -12.89 -6.86 -1.81
CA LEU A 480 -13.30 -8.07 -2.56
C LEU A 480 -14.42 -7.75 -3.56
N SER A 481 -15.44 -7.01 -3.12
CA SER A 481 -16.55 -6.59 -3.98
C SER A 481 -16.07 -5.75 -5.15
N PHE A 482 -15.19 -4.77 -4.90
CA PHE A 482 -14.56 -3.96 -5.94
C PHE A 482 -13.72 -4.79 -6.91
N CYS A 483 -13.01 -5.81 -6.41
CA CYS A 483 -12.27 -6.75 -7.24
C CYS A 483 -13.20 -7.50 -8.20
N ILE A 484 -14.26 -8.12 -7.67
CA ILE A 484 -15.24 -8.87 -8.46
C ILE A 484 -15.93 -7.93 -9.47
N GLU A 485 -16.33 -6.74 -9.04
CA GLU A 485 -16.93 -5.71 -9.90
C GLU A 485 -16.01 -5.35 -11.07
N SER A 486 -14.73 -5.06 -10.80
CA SER A 486 -13.75 -4.71 -11.84
C SER A 486 -13.54 -5.86 -12.84
N ILE A 487 -13.52 -7.10 -12.36
CA ILE A 487 -13.43 -8.29 -13.20
C ILE A 487 -14.69 -8.44 -14.07
N LEU A 488 -15.89 -8.26 -13.50
CA LEU A 488 -17.14 -8.33 -14.26
C LEU A 488 -17.21 -7.24 -15.33
N ARG A 489 -16.72 -6.04 -15.02
CA ARG A 489 -16.70 -4.89 -15.94
C ARG A 489 -15.85 -5.16 -17.19
N ASN A 490 -14.71 -5.82 -17.02
CA ASN A 490 -13.73 -6.03 -18.09
C ASN A 490 -13.75 -7.46 -18.70
N GLY A 491 -14.30 -8.45 -18.00
CA GLY A 491 -14.28 -9.86 -18.39
C GLY A 491 -15.34 -10.28 -19.42
N GLY A 492 -16.34 -9.43 -19.66
CA GLY A 492 -17.42 -9.65 -20.62
C GLY A 492 -18.37 -10.81 -20.26
N ASN A 493 -19.25 -11.16 -21.21
CA ASN A 493 -20.39 -12.05 -20.95
C ASN A 493 -20.02 -13.45 -20.44
N LYS A 494 -18.87 -13.98 -20.84
CA LYS A 494 -18.42 -15.31 -20.43
C LYS A 494 -18.03 -15.33 -18.95
N VAL A 495 -17.30 -14.31 -18.49
CA VAL A 495 -16.89 -14.19 -17.09
C VAL A 495 -18.09 -13.97 -16.19
N GLN A 496 -19.03 -13.09 -16.59
CA GLN A 496 -20.31 -12.93 -15.89
C GLN A 496 -21.06 -14.27 -15.73
N TRP A 497 -21.12 -15.07 -16.81
CA TRP A 497 -21.78 -16.39 -16.75
C TRP A 497 -21.09 -17.34 -15.77
N PHE A 498 -19.76 -17.30 -15.69
CA PHE A 498 -19.03 -18.14 -14.75
C PHE A 498 -19.32 -17.76 -13.30
N PHE A 499 -19.30 -16.46 -12.96
CA PHE A 499 -19.72 -15.99 -11.63
C PHE A 499 -21.16 -16.39 -11.31
N GLN A 500 -22.08 -16.25 -12.27
CA GLN A 500 -23.46 -16.69 -12.12
C GLN A 500 -23.55 -18.20 -11.82
N LYS A 501 -22.71 -19.03 -12.43
CA LYS A 501 -22.67 -20.48 -12.16
C LYS A 501 -22.13 -20.84 -10.79
N GLN A 502 -21.31 -19.98 -10.18
CA GLN A 502 -20.82 -20.18 -8.81
C GLN A 502 -21.81 -19.73 -7.73
N GLY A 503 -22.94 -19.10 -8.12
CA GLY A 503 -23.99 -18.68 -7.19
C GLY A 503 -24.08 -17.16 -6.97
N LEU A 504 -23.17 -16.37 -7.55
CA LEU A 504 -23.07 -14.93 -7.26
C LEU A 504 -24.39 -14.16 -7.47
N LEU A 505 -25.19 -14.52 -8.49
CA LEU A 505 -26.47 -13.85 -8.74
C LEU A 505 -27.44 -14.01 -7.57
N ASP A 506 -27.57 -15.23 -7.05
CA ASP A 506 -28.46 -15.54 -5.94
C ASP A 506 -27.99 -14.84 -4.65
N ASP A 507 -26.67 -14.85 -4.41
CA ASP A 507 -26.04 -14.18 -3.26
C ASP A 507 -26.26 -12.67 -3.28
N LEU A 508 -26.06 -12.02 -4.43
CA LEU A 508 -26.29 -10.58 -4.60
C LEU A 508 -27.75 -10.20 -4.42
N ILE A 509 -28.69 -10.99 -4.96
CA ILE A 509 -30.13 -10.74 -4.74
C ILE A 509 -30.45 -10.85 -3.24
N ASN A 510 -29.95 -11.87 -2.56
CA ASN A 510 -30.19 -12.04 -1.12
C ASN A 510 -29.55 -10.90 -0.30
N GLY A 511 -28.35 -10.45 -0.66
CA GLY A 511 -27.65 -9.33 -0.03
C GLY A 511 -28.32 -7.97 -0.27
N ILE A 512 -28.96 -7.76 -1.43
CA ILE A 512 -29.81 -6.58 -1.65
C ILE A 512 -31.08 -6.69 -0.80
N VAL A 513 -31.71 -7.86 -0.79
CA VAL A 513 -32.95 -8.10 -0.05
C VAL A 513 -32.75 -8.01 1.47
N SER A 514 -31.55 -8.25 2.00
CA SER A 514 -31.24 -8.04 3.42
C SER A 514 -31.19 -6.55 3.81
N ASN A 515 -30.97 -5.64 2.87
CA ASN A 515 -30.83 -4.19 3.08
C ASN A 515 -29.78 -3.86 4.16
N ASP A 516 -28.58 -4.43 4.03
CA ASP A 516 -27.43 -4.05 4.86
C ASP A 516 -26.80 -2.77 4.30
N ASP A 517 -26.97 -1.65 5.01
CA ASP A 517 -26.49 -0.33 4.62
C ASP A 517 -24.97 -0.32 4.35
N ASN A 518 -24.19 -1.22 4.98
CA ASN A 518 -22.74 -1.29 4.80
C ASN A 518 -22.30 -1.96 3.50
N GLN A 519 -23.20 -2.66 2.79
CA GLN A 519 -22.88 -3.44 1.59
C GLN A 519 -23.82 -3.15 0.42
N ILE A 520 -24.89 -2.38 0.65
CA ILE A 520 -25.96 -2.20 -0.33
C ILE A 520 -25.45 -1.58 -1.65
N GLN A 521 -24.54 -0.60 -1.58
CA GLN A 521 -23.93 0.00 -2.76
C GLN A 521 -23.08 -1.02 -3.53
N SER A 522 -22.13 -1.69 -2.86
CA SER A 522 -21.28 -2.72 -3.45
C SER A 522 -22.09 -3.85 -4.10
N ASN A 523 -23.19 -4.27 -3.45
CA ASN A 523 -24.09 -5.29 -3.97
C ASN A 523 -24.81 -4.80 -5.24
N PHE A 524 -25.29 -3.56 -5.27
CA PHE A 524 -25.90 -3.01 -6.47
C PHE A 524 -24.90 -2.86 -7.62
N ASP A 525 -23.69 -2.40 -7.36
CA ASP A 525 -22.64 -2.22 -8.37
C ASP A 525 -22.26 -3.57 -8.99
N MET A 526 -21.95 -4.59 -8.16
CA MET A 526 -21.68 -5.96 -8.64
C MET A 526 -22.88 -6.57 -9.38
N PHE A 527 -24.10 -6.42 -8.86
CA PHE A 527 -25.30 -6.97 -9.48
C PHE A 527 -25.54 -6.36 -10.86
N GLY A 528 -25.41 -5.03 -10.96
CA GLY A 528 -25.53 -4.32 -12.22
C GLY A 528 -24.50 -4.80 -13.24
N GLU A 529 -23.22 -4.92 -12.85
CA GLU A 529 -22.15 -5.42 -13.71
C GLU A 529 -22.35 -6.88 -14.13
N LEU A 530 -22.89 -7.73 -13.25
CA LEU A 530 -23.14 -9.15 -13.52
C LEU A 530 -24.21 -9.34 -14.62
N ILE A 531 -25.29 -8.56 -14.58
CA ILE A 531 -26.40 -8.71 -15.53
C ILE A 531 -26.22 -7.89 -16.82
N LYS A 532 -25.30 -6.92 -16.82
CA LYS A 532 -25.10 -5.96 -17.91
C LYS A 532 -24.89 -6.65 -19.25
N ASN A 533 -25.77 -6.37 -20.21
CA ASN A 533 -25.76 -6.90 -21.58
C ASN A 533 -25.69 -8.44 -21.69
N ASN A 534 -26.15 -9.15 -20.65
CA ASN A 534 -26.13 -10.61 -20.60
C ASN A 534 -27.52 -11.20 -20.46
N GLU A 535 -28.14 -11.49 -21.60
CA GLU A 535 -29.51 -11.97 -21.69
C GLU A 535 -29.76 -13.27 -20.90
N VAL A 536 -28.78 -14.19 -20.88
CA VAL A 536 -28.90 -15.47 -20.16
C VAL A 536 -29.05 -15.24 -18.67
N ILE A 537 -28.17 -14.40 -18.10
CA ILE A 537 -28.20 -14.06 -16.67
C ILE A 537 -29.43 -13.22 -16.35
N PHE A 538 -29.81 -12.30 -17.25
CA PHE A 538 -31.00 -11.48 -17.08
C PHE A 538 -32.29 -12.32 -17.05
N ASN A 539 -32.40 -13.33 -17.93
CA ASN A 539 -33.51 -14.27 -17.92
C ASN A 539 -33.51 -15.12 -16.64
N ARG A 540 -32.33 -15.58 -16.19
CA ARG A 540 -32.19 -16.31 -14.91
C ARG A 540 -32.64 -15.48 -13.71
N MET A 541 -32.26 -14.21 -13.64
CA MET A 541 -32.73 -13.27 -12.63
C MET A 541 -34.26 -13.17 -12.64
N ASN A 542 -34.85 -13.05 -13.83
CA ASN A 542 -36.31 -13.00 -13.97
C ASN A 542 -36.98 -14.32 -13.54
N GLU A 543 -36.37 -15.48 -13.79
CA GLU A 543 -36.84 -16.77 -13.27
C GLU A 543 -36.86 -16.79 -11.73
N ILE A 544 -35.78 -16.34 -11.08
CA ILE A 544 -35.67 -16.27 -9.62
C ILE A 544 -36.83 -15.42 -9.05
N PHE A 545 -37.07 -14.24 -9.62
CA PHE A 545 -38.16 -13.37 -9.18
C PHE A 545 -39.56 -13.92 -9.45
N ASN A 546 -39.75 -14.68 -10.53
CA ASN A 546 -41.03 -15.35 -10.79
C ASN A 546 -41.28 -16.54 -9.85
N GLN A 547 -40.22 -17.22 -9.41
CA GLN A 547 -40.30 -18.33 -8.47
C GLN A 547 -40.58 -17.86 -7.03
N ASP A 548 -40.04 -16.71 -6.64
CA ASP A 548 -40.23 -16.10 -5.31
C ASP A 548 -40.70 -14.65 -5.43
N ILE A 549 -42.03 -14.49 -5.49
CA ILE A 549 -42.65 -13.17 -5.64
C ILE A 549 -42.41 -12.28 -4.42
N GLN A 550 -42.26 -12.84 -3.22
CA GLN A 550 -42.00 -12.07 -2.00
C GLN A 550 -40.59 -11.49 -2.03
N LYS A 551 -39.61 -12.29 -2.46
CA LYS A 551 -38.24 -11.82 -2.71
C LYS A 551 -38.22 -10.69 -3.74
N TYR A 552 -38.98 -10.81 -4.84
CA TYR A 552 -39.12 -9.73 -5.82
C TYR A 552 -39.72 -8.44 -5.23
N VAL A 553 -40.78 -8.55 -4.42
CA VAL A 553 -41.41 -7.38 -3.77
C VAL A 553 -40.40 -6.69 -2.85
N LYS A 554 -39.68 -7.45 -2.01
CA LYS A 554 -38.68 -6.90 -1.11
C LYS A 554 -37.51 -6.28 -1.85
N PHE A 555 -37.00 -6.96 -2.89
CA PHE A 555 -35.97 -6.42 -3.78
C PHE A 555 -36.41 -5.08 -4.38
N SER A 556 -37.63 -5.01 -4.91
CA SER A 556 -38.18 -3.80 -5.53
C SER A 556 -38.29 -2.63 -4.55
N GLN A 557 -38.71 -2.91 -3.31
CA GLN A 557 -38.77 -1.90 -2.25
C GLN A 557 -37.37 -1.37 -1.90
N VAL A 558 -36.41 -2.26 -1.68
CA VAL A 558 -35.03 -1.87 -1.39
C VAL A 558 -34.41 -1.07 -2.54
N PHE A 559 -34.61 -1.52 -3.77
CA PHE A 559 -34.12 -0.86 -4.98
C PHE A 559 -34.66 0.58 -5.11
N LEU A 560 -35.95 0.79 -4.90
CA LEU A 560 -36.56 2.13 -5.01
C LEU A 560 -36.26 3.02 -3.79
N ASN A 561 -35.98 2.46 -2.62
CA ASN A 561 -35.62 3.25 -1.44
C ASN A 561 -34.16 3.72 -1.46
N ASN A 562 -33.29 3.01 -2.20
CA ASN A 562 -31.85 3.27 -2.27
C ASN A 562 -31.42 3.69 -3.70
N LEU A 563 -32.10 4.69 -4.27
CA LEU A 563 -31.84 5.16 -5.65
C LEU A 563 -30.46 5.82 -5.84
N ILE A 564 -29.80 6.25 -4.77
CA ILE A 564 -28.45 6.82 -4.86
C ILE A 564 -27.46 5.68 -5.10
N GLU A 565 -27.54 4.65 -4.25
CA GLU A 565 -26.67 3.49 -4.21
C GLU A 565 -26.93 2.60 -5.44
N SER A 566 -28.17 2.51 -5.91
CA SER A 566 -28.54 1.72 -7.10
C SER A 566 -28.40 2.47 -8.43
N ASN A 567 -27.95 3.73 -8.45
CA ASN A 567 -27.90 4.56 -9.67
C ASN A 567 -27.11 3.90 -10.82
N VAL A 568 -25.93 3.33 -10.54
CA VAL A 568 -25.11 2.64 -11.54
C VAL A 568 -25.83 1.37 -12.05
N CYS A 569 -26.40 0.60 -11.13
CA CYS A 569 -27.19 -0.58 -11.46
C CYS A 569 -28.41 -0.26 -12.36
N ILE A 570 -29.16 0.80 -12.05
CA ILE A 570 -30.30 1.27 -12.85
C ILE A 570 -29.86 1.54 -14.29
N ARG A 571 -28.74 2.24 -14.48
CA ARG A 571 -28.19 2.52 -15.81
C ARG A 571 -27.86 1.24 -16.57
N TYR A 572 -27.24 0.27 -15.90
CA TYR A 572 -26.91 -1.01 -16.51
C TYR A 572 -28.15 -1.84 -16.88
N ILE A 573 -29.20 -1.83 -16.04
CA ILE A 573 -30.48 -2.44 -16.38
C ILE A 573 -31.07 -1.79 -17.63
N ILE A 574 -31.20 -0.46 -17.66
CA ILE A 574 -31.81 0.27 -18.78
C ILE A 574 -31.04 0.02 -20.08
N ILE A 575 -29.72 0.17 -20.06
CA ILE A 575 -28.86 -0.07 -21.23
C ILE A 575 -29.01 -1.51 -21.73
N SER A 576 -29.07 -2.49 -20.82
CA SER A 576 -29.26 -3.89 -21.19
C SER A 576 -30.62 -4.11 -21.86
N LEU A 577 -31.69 -3.56 -21.27
CA LEU A 577 -33.05 -3.65 -21.82
C LEU A 577 -33.16 -3.03 -23.22
N GLU A 578 -32.52 -1.89 -23.46
CA GLU A 578 -32.47 -1.26 -24.78
C GLU A 578 -31.68 -2.10 -25.80
N ASN A 579 -30.52 -2.62 -25.39
CA ASN A 579 -29.70 -3.49 -26.23
C ASN A 579 -30.41 -4.81 -26.58
N PHE A 580 -31.22 -5.36 -25.67
CA PHE A 580 -32.00 -6.56 -25.97
C PHE A 580 -33.12 -6.29 -26.97
N LYS A 581 -33.71 -5.09 -26.97
CA LYS A 581 -34.75 -4.69 -27.95
C LYS A 581 -34.19 -4.46 -29.35
N SER A 582 -32.96 -3.95 -29.46
CA SER A 582 -32.37 -3.57 -30.75
C SER A 582 -31.82 -4.77 -31.55
N ILE A 583 -31.61 -5.91 -30.91
CA ILE A 583 -31.07 -7.12 -31.55
C ILE A 583 -32.21 -8.06 -31.95
N SER A 584 -32.43 -8.22 -33.26
CA SER A 584 -33.42 -9.16 -33.80
C SER A 584 -33.06 -10.64 -33.50
N GLY A 585 -34.06 -11.44 -33.12
CA GLY A 585 -33.91 -12.90 -32.98
C GLY A 585 -33.46 -13.43 -31.60
N ARG A 586 -33.50 -12.61 -30.54
CA ARG A 586 -33.17 -13.03 -29.16
C ARG A 586 -34.39 -13.48 -28.33
N THR A 587 -34.13 -14.23 -27.27
CA THR A 587 -35.07 -14.86 -26.32
C THR A 587 -35.59 -13.94 -25.20
N TYR A 588 -35.21 -12.67 -25.20
CA TYR A 588 -35.58 -11.71 -24.16
C TYR A 588 -37.11 -11.51 -24.09
N ASN A 589 -37.68 -11.71 -22.90
CA ASN A 589 -39.09 -11.44 -22.63
C ASN A 589 -39.30 -9.96 -22.27
N PRO A 590 -39.92 -9.13 -23.13
CA PRO A 590 -40.16 -7.72 -22.86
C PRO A 590 -41.08 -7.47 -21.66
N ASN A 591 -41.80 -8.49 -21.19
CA ASN A 591 -42.69 -8.40 -20.03
C ASN A 591 -42.00 -8.85 -18.73
N CYS A 592 -40.67 -8.90 -18.66
CA CYS A 592 -39.97 -9.29 -17.44
C CYS A 592 -40.26 -8.33 -16.26
N LEU A 593 -40.19 -8.87 -15.04
CA LEU A 593 -40.61 -8.15 -13.82
C LEU A 593 -39.81 -6.87 -13.58
N ILE A 594 -38.49 -6.89 -13.83
CA ILE A 594 -37.65 -5.69 -13.72
C ILE A 594 -38.04 -4.62 -14.75
N ASN A 595 -38.34 -4.98 -16.01
CA ASN A 595 -38.79 -3.97 -16.98
C ASN A 595 -40.13 -3.36 -16.55
N GLN A 596 -41.04 -4.16 -15.98
CA GLN A 596 -42.28 -3.63 -15.41
C GLN A 596 -42.02 -2.71 -14.21
N LEU A 597 -41.09 -3.06 -13.32
CA LEU A 597 -40.69 -2.23 -12.18
C LEU A 597 -40.20 -0.85 -12.64
N ILE A 598 -39.27 -0.82 -13.60
CA ILE A 598 -38.72 0.42 -14.15
C ILE A 598 -39.81 1.24 -14.82
N ASN A 599 -40.62 0.65 -15.72
CA ASN A 599 -41.66 1.40 -16.44
C ASN A 599 -42.75 1.96 -15.51
N LYS A 600 -43.14 1.22 -14.46
CA LYS A 600 -44.13 1.70 -13.49
C LYS A 600 -43.60 2.83 -12.61
N ASN A 601 -42.29 2.87 -12.36
CA ASN A 601 -41.67 3.83 -11.44
C ASN A 601 -40.75 4.83 -12.16
N LEU A 602 -40.80 4.92 -13.49
CA LEU A 602 -39.86 5.71 -14.29
C LEU A 602 -39.80 7.17 -13.81
N TRP A 603 -40.96 7.78 -13.58
CA TRP A 603 -41.08 9.13 -13.04
C TRP A 603 -40.43 9.31 -11.68
N TYR A 604 -40.64 8.35 -10.77
CA TYR A 604 -40.05 8.37 -9.44
C TYR A 604 -38.53 8.22 -9.51
N ILE A 605 -38.03 7.31 -10.36
CA ILE A 605 -36.59 7.10 -10.58
C ILE A 605 -35.97 8.37 -11.16
N LEU A 606 -36.51 8.91 -12.25
CA LEU A 606 -36.01 10.14 -12.88
C LEU A 606 -36.00 11.31 -11.90
N LYS A 607 -37.11 11.54 -11.20
CA LYS A 607 -37.20 12.63 -10.22
C LYS A 607 -36.11 12.52 -9.14
N ASN A 608 -35.91 11.35 -8.55
CA ASN A 608 -34.97 11.19 -7.43
C ASN A 608 -33.51 11.05 -7.86
N THR A 609 -33.24 10.67 -9.10
CA THR A 609 -31.90 10.67 -9.69
C THR A 609 -31.49 12.05 -10.24
N LEU A 610 -32.44 12.83 -10.79
CA LEU A 610 -32.20 14.17 -11.38
C LEU A 610 -32.18 15.30 -10.34
N ILE A 611 -33.03 15.29 -9.30
CA ILE A 611 -33.07 16.36 -8.27
C ILE A 611 -31.73 16.51 -7.52
N LYS A 612 -30.83 15.53 -7.63
CA LYS A 612 -29.49 15.57 -7.02
C LYS A 612 -28.41 16.12 -7.95
N LEU A 613 -28.74 16.47 -9.19
CA LEU A 613 -27.93 17.35 -10.04
C LEU A 613 -28.25 18.81 -9.66
N THR A 614 -27.63 19.34 -8.61
CA THR A 614 -27.81 20.76 -8.27
C THR A 614 -27.19 21.66 -9.35
N PRO A 615 -27.67 22.91 -9.51
CA PRO A 615 -27.00 23.91 -10.35
C PRO A 615 -25.51 24.10 -9.99
N GLU A 616 -25.11 23.88 -8.73
CA GLU A 616 -23.69 23.87 -8.37
C GLU A 616 -22.92 22.68 -8.96
N SER A 617 -23.54 21.49 -9.03
CA SER A 617 -22.97 20.31 -9.69
C SER A 617 -22.96 20.41 -11.23
N LEU A 618 -23.80 21.30 -11.79
CA LEU A 618 -23.93 21.60 -13.22
C LEU A 618 -23.24 22.91 -13.65
N ASN A 619 -22.46 23.56 -12.77
CA ASN A 619 -21.78 24.81 -13.08
C ASN A 619 -20.60 24.58 -14.05
N LEU A 620 -20.96 24.36 -15.32
CA LEU A 620 -20.12 23.94 -16.44
C LEU A 620 -19.36 25.09 -17.09
N ASP A 621 -19.53 26.33 -16.62
CA ASP A 621 -18.80 27.49 -17.15
C ASP A 621 -17.29 27.43 -16.87
N LYS A 622 -16.84 26.55 -15.96
CA LYS A 622 -15.41 26.25 -15.73
C LYS A 622 -14.90 24.92 -16.31
N LYS A 623 -15.78 24.04 -16.79
CA LYS A 623 -15.41 22.66 -17.20
C LYS A 623 -15.81 22.27 -18.64
N ARG A 624 -16.26 23.25 -19.45
CA ARG A 624 -16.62 23.04 -20.86
C ARG A 624 -15.51 22.44 -21.73
N HIS A 625 -14.24 22.57 -21.35
CA HIS A 625 -13.13 22.03 -22.15
C HIS A 625 -12.78 20.56 -21.87
N GLU A 626 -13.19 19.97 -20.73
CA GLU A 626 -12.81 18.59 -20.37
C GLU A 626 -13.85 17.53 -20.78
N PHE A 627 -15.14 17.90 -20.85
CA PHE A 627 -16.22 16.94 -21.14
C PHE A 627 -16.48 16.65 -22.63
N SER A 628 -15.73 17.27 -23.54
CA SER A 628 -15.94 17.17 -24.99
C SER A 628 -15.61 15.78 -25.60
N SER A 629 -14.88 14.91 -24.89
CA SER A 629 -14.36 13.68 -25.50
C SER A 629 -15.03 12.36 -25.11
N ARG A 630 -15.96 12.33 -24.14
CA ARG A 630 -16.59 11.06 -23.72
C ARG A 630 -18.07 11.23 -23.33
N PHE A 631 -18.89 10.40 -23.99
CA PHE A 631 -20.31 10.08 -23.74
C PHE A 631 -21.42 10.90 -24.41
N ARG A 632 -22.36 10.14 -24.98
CA ARG A 632 -23.71 10.48 -25.48
C ARG A 632 -24.64 10.95 -24.35
N PHE A 633 -24.20 11.91 -23.53
CA PHE A 633 -25.08 12.57 -22.55
C PHE A 633 -26.00 13.59 -23.22
N THR A 634 -25.65 14.02 -24.43
CA THR A 634 -26.40 14.97 -25.25
C THR A 634 -27.78 14.44 -25.62
N GLU A 635 -27.93 13.18 -26.01
CA GLU A 635 -29.26 12.61 -26.33
C GLU A 635 -30.19 12.54 -25.12
N LEU A 636 -29.67 12.21 -23.93
CA LEU A 636 -30.47 12.20 -22.69
C LEU A 636 -30.84 13.63 -22.25
N PHE A 637 -29.91 14.57 -22.42
CA PHE A 637 -30.11 15.99 -22.11
C PHE A 637 -31.09 16.67 -23.07
N ASP A 638 -30.99 16.37 -24.37
CA ASP A 638 -31.91 16.83 -25.41
C ASP A 638 -33.31 16.24 -25.19
N THR A 639 -33.39 14.96 -24.76
CA THR A 639 -34.67 14.33 -24.39
C THR A 639 -35.30 15.01 -23.16
N VAL A 640 -34.51 15.39 -22.15
CA VAL A 640 -35.00 16.10 -20.96
C VAL A 640 -35.42 17.54 -21.28
N LEU A 641 -34.69 18.25 -22.14
CA LEU A 641 -35.04 19.60 -22.59
C LEU A 641 -36.26 19.64 -23.52
N ASP A 642 -36.39 18.66 -24.41
CA ASP A 642 -37.59 18.51 -25.23
C ASP A 642 -38.81 18.18 -24.36
N PHE A 643 -38.60 17.42 -23.27
CA PHE A 643 -39.65 17.15 -22.28
C PHE A 643 -40.05 18.39 -21.46
N GLU A 644 -39.10 19.23 -21.02
CA GLU A 644 -39.39 20.50 -20.36
C GLU A 644 -40.13 21.50 -21.28
N ARG A 645 -39.82 21.48 -22.58
CA ARG A 645 -40.55 22.26 -23.59
C ARG A 645 -41.97 21.77 -23.81
N GLU A 646 -42.19 20.45 -23.85
CA GLU A 646 -43.54 19.89 -23.93
C GLU A 646 -44.36 20.19 -22.66
N PHE A 647 -43.72 20.16 -21.49
CA PHE A 647 -44.36 20.49 -20.21
C PHE A 647 -44.75 21.98 -20.10
N SER A 648 -43.90 22.88 -20.60
CA SER A 648 -44.19 24.32 -20.65
C SER A 648 -45.33 24.70 -21.62
N ASN A 649 -45.73 23.78 -22.49
CA ASN A 649 -46.86 23.96 -23.41
C ASN A 649 -48.16 23.29 -22.92
N LEU A 650 -48.13 22.61 -21.77
CA LEU A 650 -49.27 21.92 -21.14
C LEU A 650 -49.81 22.65 -19.88
N GLU A 651 -49.12 23.69 -19.42
CA GLU A 651 -49.68 24.77 -18.56
C GLU A 651 -50.27 25.89 -19.42
#